data_AF-A0A5B7E2T6-F1
#
_entry.id   AF-A0A5B7E2T6-F1
#
_cell.length_a   1.000
_cell.length_b   1.000
_cell.length_c   1.000
_cell.angle_alpha   90.00
_cell.angle_beta   90.00
_cell.angle_gamma   90.00
#
_symmetry.space_group_name_H-M   'P 1'
#
loop_
_entity.id
_entity.type
_entity.pdbx_description
1 polymer ?
#
loop_
_entity_poly.entity_id
_entity_poly.type
_entity_poly.pdbx_seq_one_letter_code
_entity_poly.pdbx_strand_id
1 'polypeptide(L)'
;MLSQEAYSLWSVLLTYGLSKPVEAVASFYPMFVRQLVFYRDKVSLNQDQDNNKFNYDVGAQMVAALGRAVEVAATHSLLEARARLNQGTVAEADGKMVVLPPPPLTWAHLQDLPHLVETCLAKWLSQLARDDCRPTFSGLRLVGSCCTFLTAYYSRWKDQTSYSHQECLARTENLYNTIISPFISSPAFMQLLAVLPAHSSLCSGLQPGTSRDPINLGSLGCVTLGGTVVPLIQSSSPFPLLLPFSSLLLTLNTLHPALIHPTPDRLLESEQVATYLEKMCVSPRRLAPHWLTRAEVYFLANTLQLAGTSASVGSARKVLFHEAALSLLPCIHKGDEHLLKELLTKVICVPEFTCDLAEVARGIGDMSLSDYEPLRSPALHQPALTASQMTSSVFQSLTSIGSELAAALVTKKEVVASSVLAGRVPFATNSITISHVEDPLILDQFWPLTPLKYAFKDRWVPCKEGEGTQSKPEDILTVTRCLQMAYMGLKHRSRILLPPSAASHSSWLQHLSLAFLSASDLFLDPTISSYLQGCVVELLGKGGYAKMTLQQPIEGFSSTSDWYRNLVDQYQAVSYGDSTFALFLIVPLQQHCPKEFRTTLWGDACDALQFLYLSPEQVRRFIPLEQFLEPPEEDEGLITRYRAAVGTGTITAKRNPLVHTIAEHHARLFLSRAVETR
;
A
#
# COMPACT_ATOMS: atom_id res chain seq x y z
N MET A 1 -17.58 -24.69 33.14
CA MET A 1 -16.64 -23.80 32.43
C MET A 1 -17.36 -23.22 31.23
N LEU A 2 -17.16 -21.94 30.92
CA LEU A 2 -17.62 -21.38 29.65
C LEU A 2 -16.83 -22.01 28.49
N SER A 3 -17.48 -22.28 27.36
CA SER A 3 -16.81 -22.83 26.18
C SER A 3 -15.97 -21.77 25.47
N GLN A 4 -15.10 -22.21 24.54
CA GLN A 4 -14.31 -21.31 23.70
C GLN A 4 -15.19 -20.31 22.93
N GLU A 5 -16.31 -20.78 22.40
CA GLU A 5 -17.28 -20.01 21.63
C GLU A 5 -18.01 -19.00 22.50
N ALA A 6 -18.26 -19.32 23.77
CA ALA A 6 -18.89 -18.40 24.72
C ALA A 6 -17.98 -17.17 24.96
N TYR A 7 -16.67 -17.37 25.16
CA TYR A 7 -15.73 -16.25 25.27
C TYR A 7 -15.60 -15.47 23.95
N SER A 8 -15.60 -16.15 22.81
CA SER A 8 -15.57 -15.49 21.50
C SER A 8 -16.80 -14.60 21.28
N LEU A 9 -17.99 -15.11 21.60
CA LEU A 9 -19.24 -14.34 21.53
C LEU A 9 -19.17 -13.15 22.51
N TRP A 10 -18.70 -13.39 23.73
CA TRP A 10 -18.59 -12.34 24.73
C TRP A 10 -17.64 -11.22 24.28
N SER A 11 -16.49 -11.56 23.69
CA SER A 11 -15.56 -10.60 23.10
C SER A 11 -16.23 -9.75 22.00
N VAL A 12 -17.06 -10.36 21.14
CA VAL A 12 -17.81 -9.63 20.11
C VAL A 12 -18.81 -8.66 20.75
N LEU A 13 -19.59 -9.12 21.72
CA LEU A 13 -20.60 -8.29 22.39
C LEU A 13 -19.96 -7.13 23.18
N LEU A 14 -18.80 -7.34 23.80
CA LEU A 14 -18.02 -6.28 24.46
C LEU A 14 -17.45 -5.27 23.45
N THR A 15 -17.14 -5.69 22.23
CA THR A 15 -16.67 -4.77 21.17
C THR A 15 -17.75 -3.73 20.82
N TYR A 16 -19.03 -4.06 20.96
CA TYR A 16 -20.15 -3.13 20.80
C TYR A 16 -20.52 -2.36 22.08
N GLY A 17 -19.84 -2.62 23.22
CA GLY A 17 -20.13 -1.96 24.48
C GLY A 17 -21.52 -2.27 25.07
N LEU A 18 -22.11 -3.43 24.75
CA LEU A 18 -23.46 -3.78 25.21
C LEU A 18 -23.53 -3.95 26.73
N SER A 19 -24.55 -3.37 27.37
CA SER A 19 -24.67 -3.25 28.83
C SER A 19 -24.62 -4.59 29.59
N LYS A 20 -25.43 -5.58 29.21
CA LYS A 20 -25.50 -6.89 29.88
C LYS A 20 -24.16 -7.64 29.90
N PRO A 21 -23.45 -7.79 28.76
CA PRO A 21 -22.09 -8.33 28.74
C PRO A 21 -21.10 -7.60 29.65
N VAL A 22 -21.22 -6.27 29.75
CA VAL A 22 -20.33 -5.45 30.57
C VAL A 22 -20.59 -5.68 32.06
N GLU A 23 -21.85 -5.74 32.50
CA GLU A 23 -22.23 -6.10 33.88
C GLU A 23 -21.78 -7.53 34.25
N ALA A 24 -21.86 -8.44 33.29
CA ALA A 24 -21.39 -9.81 33.47
C ALA A 24 -19.88 -9.86 33.76
N VAL A 25 -19.06 -8.99 33.16
CA VAL A 25 -17.60 -8.99 33.39
C VAL A 25 -17.30 -8.68 34.86
N ALA A 26 -17.96 -7.66 35.42
CA ALA A 26 -17.83 -7.31 36.82
C ALA A 26 -18.30 -8.46 37.73
N SER A 27 -19.41 -9.11 37.38
CA SER A 27 -19.97 -10.24 38.14
C SER A 27 -19.06 -11.48 38.15
N PHE A 28 -18.39 -11.76 37.02
CA PHE A 28 -17.50 -12.91 36.87
C PHE A 28 -16.03 -12.62 37.20
N TYR A 29 -15.69 -11.41 37.66
CA TYR A 29 -14.31 -11.01 37.99
C TYR A 29 -13.54 -12.03 38.86
N PRO A 30 -14.10 -12.56 39.98
CA PRO A 30 -13.37 -13.53 40.80
C PRO A 30 -13.06 -14.84 40.07
N MET A 31 -13.92 -15.25 39.13
CA MET A 31 -13.68 -16.43 38.30
C MET A 31 -12.50 -16.21 37.36
N PHE A 32 -12.43 -15.05 36.71
CA PHE A 32 -11.33 -14.70 35.80
C PHE A 32 -9.98 -14.67 36.51
N VAL A 33 -9.92 -14.07 37.70
CA VAL A 33 -8.69 -14.05 38.53
C VAL A 33 -8.26 -15.47 38.89
N ARG A 34 -9.19 -16.33 39.35
CA ARG A 34 -8.89 -17.73 39.66
C ARG A 34 -8.40 -18.51 38.44
N GLN A 35 -9.00 -18.28 37.27
CA GLN A 35 -8.59 -18.91 36.03
C GLN A 35 -7.19 -18.44 35.60
N LEU A 36 -6.89 -17.14 35.63
CA LEU A 36 -5.55 -16.62 35.33
C LEU A 36 -4.49 -17.16 36.27
N VAL A 37 -4.79 -17.27 37.58
CA VAL A 37 -3.91 -17.92 38.55
C VAL A 37 -3.67 -19.40 38.19
N PHE A 38 -4.70 -20.13 37.76
CA PHE A 38 -4.54 -21.48 37.26
C PHE A 38 -3.63 -21.53 36.01
N TYR A 39 -3.79 -20.61 35.05
CA TYR A 39 -2.90 -20.53 33.88
C TYR A 39 -1.44 -20.25 34.28
N ARG A 40 -1.25 -19.30 35.21
CA ARG A 40 0.07 -18.98 35.78
C ARG A 40 0.71 -20.19 36.45
N ASP A 41 -0.03 -20.99 37.21
CA ASP A 41 0.54 -22.03 38.05
C ASP A 41 0.61 -23.41 37.38
N LYS A 42 -0.35 -23.75 36.52
CA LYS A 42 -0.56 -25.12 36.02
C LYS A 42 -0.38 -25.30 34.51
N VAL A 43 -0.54 -24.24 33.71
CA VAL A 43 -0.47 -24.36 32.24
C VAL A 43 0.93 -23.98 31.75
N SER A 44 1.67 -24.97 31.24
CA SER A 44 3.06 -24.84 30.78
C SER A 44 3.15 -25.07 29.27
N LEU A 45 3.95 -24.28 28.55
CA LEU A 45 4.13 -24.45 27.10
C LEU A 45 5.05 -25.63 26.73
N ASN A 46 5.84 -26.13 27.69
CA ASN A 46 6.91 -27.10 27.44
C ASN A 46 6.52 -28.54 27.83
N GLN A 47 5.32 -28.75 28.39
CA GLN A 47 4.86 -30.03 28.93
C GLN A 47 3.44 -30.34 28.44
N ASP A 48 3.17 -31.61 28.17
CA ASP A 48 1.84 -32.15 27.82
C ASP A 48 1.07 -31.30 26.78
N GLN A 49 1.77 -30.92 25.70
CA GLN A 49 1.29 -29.93 24.74
C GLN A 49 -0.04 -30.31 24.08
N ASP A 50 -0.25 -31.58 23.77
CA ASP A 50 -1.48 -32.07 23.16
C ASP A 50 -2.66 -32.03 24.13
N ASN A 51 -2.43 -32.41 25.40
CA ASN A 51 -3.45 -32.35 26.45
C ASN A 51 -3.79 -30.90 26.82
N ASN A 52 -2.80 -29.99 26.73
CA ASN A 52 -2.98 -28.58 27.03
C ASN A 52 -3.54 -27.75 25.86
N LYS A 53 -3.70 -28.33 24.67
CA LYS A 53 -4.21 -27.61 23.48
C LYS A 53 -5.53 -26.89 23.75
N PHE A 54 -6.50 -27.60 24.35
CA PHE A 54 -7.79 -27.02 24.71
C PHE A 54 -7.65 -25.89 25.75
N ASN A 55 -6.79 -26.06 26.75
CA ASN A 55 -6.50 -25.02 27.73
C ASN A 55 -5.91 -23.77 27.05
N TYR A 56 -5.01 -23.95 26.07
CA TYR A 56 -4.45 -22.82 25.34
C TYR A 56 -5.52 -22.03 24.56
N ASP A 57 -6.39 -22.73 23.84
CA ASP A 57 -7.43 -22.07 23.03
C ASP A 57 -8.50 -21.38 23.88
N VAL A 58 -8.93 -22.00 24.99
CA VAL A 58 -9.85 -21.36 25.95
C VAL A 58 -9.19 -20.18 26.65
N GLY A 59 -7.94 -20.32 27.10
CA GLY A 59 -7.18 -19.25 27.73
C GLY A 59 -6.99 -18.05 26.81
N ALA A 60 -6.67 -18.30 25.54
CA ALA A 60 -6.49 -17.25 24.54
C ALA A 60 -7.76 -16.42 24.34
N GLN A 61 -8.92 -17.09 24.25
CA GLN A 61 -10.21 -16.40 24.10
C GLN A 61 -10.64 -15.67 25.37
N MET A 62 -10.38 -16.26 26.54
CA MET A 62 -10.64 -15.60 27.82
C MET A 62 -9.84 -14.31 27.96
N VAL A 63 -8.53 -14.34 27.70
CA VAL A 63 -7.66 -13.16 27.77
C VAL A 63 -8.05 -12.12 26.72
N ALA A 64 -8.46 -12.54 25.51
CA ALA A 64 -8.98 -11.63 24.49
C ALA A 64 -10.26 -10.91 24.94
N ALA A 65 -11.20 -11.62 25.56
CA ALA A 65 -12.42 -11.02 26.12
C ALA A 65 -12.11 -10.03 27.25
N LEU A 66 -11.14 -10.36 28.12
CA LEU A 66 -10.65 -9.43 29.15
C LEU A 66 -9.98 -8.19 28.54
N GLY A 67 -9.28 -8.32 27.40
CA GLY A 67 -8.73 -7.18 26.66
C GLY A 67 -9.84 -6.25 26.16
N ARG A 68 -10.94 -6.79 25.66
CA ARG A 68 -12.14 -6.01 25.31
C ARG A 68 -12.77 -5.32 26.50
N ALA A 69 -12.75 -5.95 27.68
CA ALA A 69 -13.24 -5.31 28.91
C ALA A 69 -12.40 -4.07 29.29
N VAL A 70 -11.08 -4.10 29.07
CA VAL A 70 -10.22 -2.92 29.26
C VAL A 70 -10.61 -1.78 28.30
N GLU A 71 -10.91 -2.08 27.04
CA GLU A 71 -11.37 -1.10 26.04
C GLU A 71 -12.71 -0.45 26.45
N VAL A 72 -13.61 -1.22 27.06
CA VAL A 72 -14.87 -0.70 27.63
C VAL A 72 -14.61 0.17 28.87
N ALA A 73 -13.70 -0.23 29.75
CA ALA A 73 -13.33 0.58 30.92
C ALA A 73 -12.69 1.93 30.50
N ALA A 74 -11.87 1.94 29.45
CA ALA A 74 -11.34 3.17 28.87
C ALA A 74 -12.45 4.08 28.31
N THR A 75 -13.46 3.48 27.69
CA THR A 75 -14.64 4.20 27.19
C THR A 75 -15.41 4.91 28.29
N HIS A 76 -15.54 4.30 29.47
CA HIS A 76 -16.16 4.94 30.64
C HIS A 76 -15.49 6.29 30.93
N SER A 77 -14.18 6.30 31.11
CA SER A 77 -13.44 7.52 31.45
C SER A 77 -13.52 8.57 30.34
N LEU A 78 -13.49 8.16 29.07
CA LEU A 78 -13.62 9.08 27.94
C LEU A 78 -15.02 9.73 27.89
N LEU A 79 -16.09 8.96 28.07
CA LEU A 79 -17.45 9.48 28.06
C LEU A 79 -17.74 10.35 29.29
N GLU A 80 -17.23 9.99 30.48
CA GLU A 80 -17.31 10.85 31.66
C GLU A 80 -16.59 12.20 31.46
N ALA A 81 -15.38 12.18 30.88
CA ALA A 81 -14.64 13.40 30.58
C ALA A 81 -15.40 14.30 29.57
N ARG A 82 -16.00 13.70 28.53
CA ARG A 82 -16.82 14.43 27.55
C ARG A 82 -18.11 14.98 28.16
N ALA A 83 -18.76 14.24 29.04
CA ALA A 83 -19.94 14.70 29.77
C ALA A 83 -19.62 15.93 30.64
N ARG A 84 -18.47 15.93 31.33
CA ARG A 84 -18.01 17.10 32.12
C ARG A 84 -17.73 18.35 31.26
N LEU A 85 -17.34 18.15 30.00
CA LEU A 85 -17.06 19.24 29.05
C LEU A 85 -18.29 19.69 28.25
N ASN A 86 -19.50 19.19 28.53
CA ASN A 86 -20.72 19.42 27.76
C ASN A 86 -20.59 19.06 26.25
N GLN A 87 -19.69 18.13 25.91
CA GLN A 87 -19.42 17.64 24.55
C GLN A 87 -19.96 16.22 24.31
N GLY A 88 -20.95 15.80 25.10
CA GLY A 88 -21.42 14.41 25.18
C GLY A 88 -22.23 13.89 23.98
N THR A 89 -22.42 14.68 22.91
CA THR A 89 -23.24 14.31 21.77
C THR A 89 -22.46 13.51 20.73
N VAL A 90 -22.93 12.30 20.43
CA VAL A 90 -22.46 11.46 19.33
C VAL A 90 -23.55 11.44 18.26
N ALA A 91 -23.19 11.70 17.00
CA ALA A 91 -24.13 11.59 15.88
C ALA A 91 -24.39 10.12 15.57
N GLU A 92 -25.64 9.68 15.67
CA GLU A 92 -26.09 8.39 15.18
C GLU A 92 -26.11 8.36 13.64
N ALA A 93 -26.25 7.16 13.07
CA ALA A 93 -26.28 6.96 11.61
C ALA A 93 -27.45 7.69 10.91
N ASP A 94 -28.48 8.10 11.64
CA ASP A 94 -29.62 8.88 11.16
C ASP A 94 -29.43 10.41 11.33
N GLY A 95 -28.27 10.85 11.83
CA GLY A 95 -27.94 12.26 12.06
C GLY A 95 -28.47 12.82 13.38
N LYS A 96 -29.11 12.03 14.25
CA LYS A 96 -29.52 12.49 15.59
C LYS A 96 -28.33 12.49 16.55
N MET A 97 -28.23 13.57 17.32
CA MET A 97 -27.22 13.71 18.37
C MET A 97 -27.71 13.01 19.64
N VAL A 98 -27.08 11.90 20.01
CA VAL A 98 -27.42 11.11 21.21
C VAL A 98 -26.32 11.27 22.25
N VAL A 99 -26.72 11.48 23.51
CA VAL A 99 -25.81 11.46 24.66
C VAL A 99 -25.71 10.03 25.17
N LEU A 100 -24.55 9.41 25.02
CA LEU A 100 -24.31 8.04 25.48
C LEU A 100 -23.91 8.04 26.96
N PRO A 101 -24.60 7.28 27.84
CA PRO A 101 -24.18 7.14 29.23
C PRO A 101 -22.87 6.35 29.34
N PRO A 102 -22.01 6.64 30.33
CA PRO A 102 -20.79 5.87 30.53
C PRO A 102 -21.13 4.42 30.95
N PRO A 103 -20.47 3.39 30.39
CA PRO A 103 -20.72 1.99 30.72
C PRO A 103 -20.43 1.70 32.20
N PRO A 104 -21.06 0.71 32.85
CA PRO A 104 -20.88 0.48 34.29
C PRO A 104 -19.50 -0.04 34.69
N LEU A 105 -18.73 -0.59 33.75
CA LEU A 105 -17.38 -1.11 34.01
C LEU A 105 -16.34 0.02 34.00
N THR A 106 -15.57 0.10 35.09
CA THR A 106 -14.52 1.09 35.32
C THR A 106 -13.17 0.44 35.52
N TRP A 107 -12.08 1.22 35.41
CA TRP A 107 -10.71 0.75 35.68
C TRP A 107 -10.53 0.12 37.07
N ALA A 108 -11.29 0.56 38.07
CA ALA A 108 -11.24 0.02 39.43
C ALA A 108 -11.58 -1.48 39.47
N HIS A 109 -12.46 -1.93 38.58
CA HIS A 109 -12.84 -3.34 38.49
C HIS A 109 -11.75 -4.23 37.86
N LEU A 110 -10.71 -3.65 37.27
CA LEU A 110 -9.69 -4.38 36.50
C LEU A 110 -8.27 -4.23 37.06
N GLN A 111 -8.10 -3.67 38.26
CA GLN A 111 -6.78 -3.26 38.78
C GLN A 111 -5.75 -4.40 38.88
N ASP A 112 -6.16 -5.61 39.25
CA ASP A 112 -5.22 -6.72 39.47
C ASP A 112 -4.86 -7.49 38.18
N LEU A 113 -5.68 -7.37 37.14
CA LEU A 113 -5.55 -8.19 35.93
C LEU A 113 -4.27 -7.91 35.15
N PRO A 114 -3.84 -6.65 34.92
CA PRO A 114 -2.63 -6.37 34.15
C PRO A 114 -1.38 -7.00 34.73
N HIS A 115 -1.22 -6.96 36.05
CA HIS A 115 -0.06 -7.58 36.70
C HIS A 115 -0.08 -9.12 36.60
N LEU A 116 -1.26 -9.74 36.73
CA LEU A 116 -1.43 -11.18 36.53
C LEU A 116 -1.14 -11.59 35.07
N VAL A 117 -1.54 -10.78 34.09
CA VAL A 117 -1.25 -11.03 32.67
C VAL A 117 0.25 -10.83 32.37
N GLU A 118 0.89 -9.80 32.93
CA GLU A 118 2.35 -9.59 32.84
C GLU A 118 3.12 -10.79 33.39
N THR A 119 2.73 -11.33 34.55
CA THR A 119 3.39 -12.49 35.15
C THR A 119 3.18 -13.78 34.33
N CYS A 120 1.99 -13.99 33.76
CA CYS A 120 1.75 -15.08 32.82
C CYS A 120 2.61 -14.94 31.55
N LEU A 121 2.70 -13.72 31.00
CA LEU A 121 3.54 -13.43 29.83
C LEU A 121 5.02 -13.68 30.14
N ALA A 122 5.51 -13.21 31.29
CA ALA A 122 6.88 -13.43 31.74
C ALA A 122 7.22 -14.93 31.82
N LYS A 123 6.33 -15.73 32.43
CA LYS A 123 6.47 -17.18 32.50
C LYS A 123 6.54 -17.80 31.11
N TRP A 124 5.62 -17.48 30.21
CA TRP A 124 5.55 -18.14 28.93
C TRP A 124 6.63 -17.70 27.95
N LEU A 125 7.01 -16.42 27.93
CA LEU A 125 8.16 -15.96 27.13
C LEU A 125 9.48 -16.54 27.63
N SER A 126 9.67 -16.65 28.94
CA SER A 126 10.86 -17.32 29.49
C SER A 126 10.89 -18.82 29.20
N GLN A 127 9.73 -19.48 29.13
CA GLN A 127 9.62 -20.88 28.68
C GLN A 127 9.95 -21.03 27.19
N LEU A 128 9.46 -20.12 26.35
CA LEU A 128 9.73 -20.08 24.91
C LEU A 128 11.21 -19.77 24.60
N ALA A 129 11.85 -18.93 25.41
CA ALA A 129 13.26 -18.57 25.24
C ALA A 129 14.24 -19.75 25.48
N ARG A 130 13.76 -20.90 26.00
CA ARG A 130 14.58 -22.10 26.23
C ARG A 130 14.63 -22.97 24.97
N ASP A 131 15.80 -23.51 24.67
CA ASP A 131 16.05 -24.28 23.45
C ASP A 131 15.18 -25.56 23.29
N ASP A 132 14.67 -26.09 24.39
CA ASP A 132 13.84 -27.31 24.39
C ASP A 132 12.37 -27.07 24.04
N CYS A 133 11.93 -25.82 23.96
CA CYS A 133 10.51 -25.50 23.71
C CYS A 133 10.17 -25.64 22.23
N ARG A 134 9.20 -26.49 21.91
CA ARG A 134 8.57 -26.56 20.58
C ARG A 134 7.17 -25.96 20.65
N PRO A 135 6.98 -24.67 20.32
CA PRO A 135 5.69 -24.05 20.49
C PRO A 135 4.65 -24.61 19.50
N THR A 136 3.45 -24.87 19.99
CA THR A 136 2.29 -25.19 19.14
C THR A 136 1.56 -23.91 18.73
N PHE A 137 0.81 -23.94 17.63
CA PHE A 137 -0.02 -22.81 17.18
C PHE A 137 -0.93 -22.26 18.30
N SER A 138 -1.66 -23.14 19.01
CA SER A 138 -2.54 -22.73 20.11
C SER A 138 -1.76 -22.14 21.29
N GLY A 139 -0.56 -22.68 21.59
CA GLY A 139 0.33 -22.12 22.61
C GLY A 139 0.82 -20.71 22.26
N LEU A 140 1.26 -20.48 21.02
CA LEU A 140 1.65 -19.14 20.53
C LEU A 140 0.47 -18.16 20.57
N ARG A 141 -0.74 -18.63 20.23
CA ARG A 141 -1.96 -17.84 20.29
C ARG A 141 -2.29 -17.39 21.72
N LEU A 142 -2.08 -18.26 22.72
CA LEU A 142 -2.26 -17.89 24.14
C LEU A 142 -1.30 -16.76 24.53
N VAL A 143 -0.01 -16.89 24.21
CA VAL A 143 0.98 -15.84 24.51
C VAL A 143 0.65 -14.53 23.76
N GLY A 144 0.28 -14.63 22.48
CA GLY A 144 -0.14 -13.49 21.66
C GLY A 144 -1.40 -12.81 22.19
N SER A 145 -2.33 -13.54 22.81
CA SER A 145 -3.51 -12.95 23.46
C SER A 145 -3.13 -12.09 24.66
N CYS A 146 -2.11 -12.49 25.45
CA CYS A 146 -1.57 -11.67 26.53
C CYS A 146 -0.91 -10.39 26.00
N CYS A 147 -0.14 -10.49 24.90
CA CYS A 147 0.39 -9.30 24.23
C CYS A 147 -0.74 -8.36 23.79
N THR A 148 -1.81 -8.90 23.19
CA THR A 148 -2.98 -8.12 22.76
C THR A 148 -3.69 -7.43 23.92
N PHE A 149 -3.83 -8.11 25.07
CA PHE A 149 -4.37 -7.53 26.29
C PHE A 149 -3.52 -6.36 26.77
N LEU A 150 -2.19 -6.54 26.85
CA LEU A 150 -1.28 -5.49 27.29
C LEU A 150 -1.25 -4.32 26.30
N THR A 151 -1.29 -4.57 24.99
CA THR A 151 -1.45 -3.53 23.96
C THR A 151 -2.70 -2.67 24.24
N ALA A 152 -3.85 -3.30 24.48
CA ALA A 152 -5.09 -2.58 24.79
C ALA A 152 -4.98 -1.77 26.10
N TYR A 153 -4.33 -2.34 27.12
CA TYR A 153 -4.13 -1.69 28.41
C TYR A 153 -3.19 -0.48 28.34
N TYR A 154 -1.99 -0.63 27.78
CA TYR A 154 -1.00 0.44 27.70
C TYR A 154 -1.43 1.56 26.75
N SER A 155 -2.03 1.24 25.60
CA SER A 155 -2.52 2.27 24.66
C SER A 155 -3.59 3.19 25.25
N ARG A 156 -4.36 2.69 26.23
CA ARG A 156 -5.44 3.40 26.93
C ARG A 156 -5.08 3.83 28.35
N TRP A 157 -3.83 3.65 28.76
CA TRP A 157 -3.41 3.96 30.12
C TRP A 157 -3.64 5.44 30.49
N LYS A 158 -3.42 6.35 29.54
CA LYS A 158 -3.66 7.80 29.70
C LYS A 158 -5.12 8.17 29.99
N ASP A 159 -6.06 7.27 29.70
CA ASP A 159 -7.48 7.49 29.89
C ASP A 159 -7.91 7.17 31.35
N GLN A 160 -7.01 6.68 32.20
CA GLN A 160 -7.30 6.40 33.62
C GLN A 160 -7.46 7.67 34.46
N THR A 161 -8.37 7.65 35.44
CA THR A 161 -8.60 8.78 36.36
C THR A 161 -7.42 9.05 37.28
N SER A 162 -6.62 8.03 37.59
CA SER A 162 -5.40 8.10 38.41
C SER A 162 -4.11 8.14 37.57
N TYR A 163 -4.18 8.67 36.34
CA TYR A 163 -3.03 8.68 35.44
C TYR A 163 -1.81 9.41 36.04
N SER A 164 -0.73 8.66 36.24
CA SER A 164 0.61 9.18 36.51
C SER A 164 1.52 8.86 35.33
N HIS A 165 2.07 9.91 34.69
CA HIS A 165 3.01 9.73 33.59
C HIS A 165 4.27 8.98 34.04
N GLN A 166 4.83 9.34 35.21
CA GLN A 166 6.03 8.69 35.76
C GLN A 166 5.81 7.20 36.03
N GLU A 167 4.65 6.82 36.57
CA GLU A 167 4.32 5.41 36.84
C GLU A 167 4.13 4.61 35.53
N CYS A 168 3.48 5.22 34.54
CA CYS A 168 3.31 4.63 33.21
C CYS A 168 4.68 4.32 32.56
N LEU A 169 5.62 5.28 32.62
CA LEU A 169 6.97 5.10 32.10
C LEU A 169 7.73 4.02 32.88
N ALA A 170 7.78 4.09 34.20
CA ALA A 170 8.48 3.12 35.04
C ALA A 170 7.95 1.68 34.86
N ARG A 171 6.64 1.51 34.72
CA ARG A 171 6.04 0.19 34.47
C ARG A 171 6.30 -0.30 33.05
N THR A 172 6.31 0.59 32.06
CA THR A 172 6.69 0.29 30.68
C THR A 172 8.14 -0.19 30.61
N GLU A 173 9.05 0.50 31.30
CA GLU A 173 10.46 0.11 31.43
C GLU A 173 10.63 -1.26 32.07
N ASN A 174 9.93 -1.51 33.18
CA ASN A 174 10.01 -2.79 33.87
C ASN A 174 9.52 -3.94 32.98
N LEU A 175 8.36 -3.79 32.34
CA LEU A 175 7.86 -4.77 31.37
C LEU A 175 8.89 -5.01 30.26
N TYR A 176 9.46 -3.95 29.70
CA TYR A 176 10.39 -4.05 28.61
C TYR A 176 11.69 -4.76 29.00
N ASN A 177 12.33 -4.31 30.08
CA ASN A 177 13.62 -4.82 30.53
C ASN A 177 13.53 -6.24 31.10
N THR A 178 12.47 -6.57 31.83
CA THR A 178 12.33 -7.87 32.51
C THR A 178 11.75 -8.95 31.61
N ILE A 179 10.86 -8.60 30.68
CA ILE A 179 10.07 -9.61 29.93
C ILE A 179 10.40 -9.58 28.43
N ILE A 180 10.39 -8.41 27.81
CA ILE A 180 10.48 -8.28 26.34
C ILE A 180 11.92 -8.42 25.84
N SER A 181 12.85 -7.66 26.42
CA SER A 181 14.27 -7.63 26.02
C SER A 181 14.96 -9.00 26.10
N PRO A 182 14.77 -9.81 27.17
CA PRO A 182 15.35 -11.15 27.25
C PRO A 182 14.82 -12.09 26.16
N PHE A 183 13.54 -11.99 25.80
CA PHE A 183 12.95 -12.82 24.76
C PHE A 183 13.45 -12.44 23.36
N ILE A 184 13.49 -11.16 23.02
CA ILE A 184 14.05 -10.70 21.71
C ILE A 184 15.50 -11.14 21.54
N SER A 185 16.24 -11.17 22.65
CA SER A 185 17.65 -11.58 22.67
C SER A 185 17.86 -13.10 22.63
N SER A 186 16.79 -13.89 22.71
CA SER A 186 16.86 -15.35 22.77
C SER A 186 17.06 -15.97 21.38
N PRO A 187 17.73 -17.13 21.28
CA PRO A 187 17.85 -17.87 20.02
C PRO A 187 16.48 -18.35 19.50
N ALA A 188 15.54 -18.66 20.40
CA ALA A 188 14.18 -19.06 20.04
C ALA A 188 13.43 -17.99 19.23
N PHE A 189 13.61 -16.71 19.59
CA PHE A 189 13.04 -15.61 18.81
C PHE A 189 13.61 -15.54 17.40
N MET A 190 14.93 -15.72 17.25
CA MET A 190 15.58 -15.77 15.94
C MET A 190 15.10 -16.96 15.09
N GLN A 191 14.82 -18.11 15.72
CA GLN A 191 14.22 -19.26 15.04
C GLN A 191 12.79 -18.97 14.56
N LEU A 192 11.97 -18.27 15.37
CA LEU A 192 10.63 -17.84 14.94
C LEU A 192 10.70 -16.90 13.72
N LEU A 193 11.66 -15.99 13.69
CA LEU A 193 11.89 -15.09 12.55
C LEU A 193 12.39 -15.85 11.31
N ALA A 194 13.28 -16.83 11.48
CA ALA A 194 13.83 -17.63 10.37
C ALA A 194 12.75 -18.41 9.60
N VAL A 195 11.64 -18.74 10.27
CA VAL A 195 10.52 -19.52 9.71
C VAL A 195 9.48 -18.63 8.99
N LEU A 196 9.55 -17.30 9.13
CA LEU A 196 8.64 -16.33 8.48
C LEU A 196 8.50 -16.52 6.96
N PRO A 197 9.59 -16.64 6.16
CA PRO A 197 9.48 -16.71 4.71
C PRO A 197 8.75 -17.96 4.19
N ALA A 198 8.65 -19.01 5.01
CA ALA A 198 7.93 -20.25 4.69
C ALA A 198 6.43 -20.16 5.01
N HIS A 199 6.04 -19.32 5.97
CA HIS A 199 4.66 -19.15 6.43
C HIS A 199 3.99 -17.85 5.95
N SER A 200 4.68 -17.10 5.08
CA SER A 200 4.22 -15.84 4.52
C SER A 200 3.35 -16.07 3.29
N SER A 201 2.13 -15.50 3.29
CA SER A 201 1.27 -15.49 2.10
C SER A 201 1.87 -14.61 1.01
N LEU A 202 2.43 -13.46 1.36
CA LEU A 202 2.99 -12.50 0.40
C LEU A 202 4.23 -13.06 -0.34
N CYS A 203 4.98 -13.97 0.29
CA CYS A 203 6.18 -14.59 -0.27
C CYS A 203 5.93 -15.97 -0.91
N SER A 204 4.74 -16.57 -0.74
CA SER A 204 4.51 -17.98 -1.06
C SER A 204 4.31 -18.31 -2.53
N GLY A 205 4.09 -17.32 -3.41
CA GLY A 205 3.84 -17.54 -4.85
C GLY A 205 2.59 -18.39 -5.19
N LEU A 206 1.84 -18.83 -4.18
CA LEU A 206 0.65 -19.67 -4.30
C LEU A 206 -0.51 -18.90 -4.96
N GLN A 207 -1.44 -19.63 -5.56
CA GLN A 207 -2.66 -19.04 -6.14
C GLN A 207 -3.82 -19.07 -5.16
N PRO A 208 -4.65 -18.01 -5.11
CA PRO A 208 -5.86 -18.03 -4.30
C PRO A 208 -6.77 -19.18 -4.76
N GLY A 209 -7.33 -19.91 -3.80
CA GLY A 209 -8.28 -21.00 -4.08
C GLY A 209 -9.70 -20.52 -4.37
N THR A 210 -9.99 -19.24 -4.18
CA THR A 210 -11.32 -18.63 -4.33
C THR A 210 -11.88 -18.76 -5.75
N SER A 211 -11.03 -18.91 -6.77
CA SER A 211 -11.47 -19.14 -8.16
C SER A 211 -12.08 -20.53 -8.40
N ARG A 212 -11.79 -21.50 -7.52
CA ARG A 212 -12.43 -22.83 -7.53
C ARG A 212 -13.82 -22.77 -6.91
N ASP A 213 -13.98 -21.92 -5.91
CA ASP A 213 -15.16 -21.90 -5.07
C ASP A 213 -16.27 -21.08 -5.78
N PRO A 214 -17.50 -21.60 -5.91
CA PRO A 214 -18.52 -20.93 -6.71
C PRO A 214 -18.99 -19.66 -5.97
N ILE A 215 -19.28 -18.59 -6.73
CA ILE A 215 -19.57 -17.24 -6.20
C ILE A 215 -20.73 -17.26 -5.19
N ASN A 216 -21.68 -18.17 -5.35
CA ASN A 216 -22.85 -18.35 -4.49
C ASN A 216 -22.57 -19.14 -3.19
N LEU A 217 -21.44 -19.84 -3.08
CA LEU A 217 -20.91 -20.40 -1.83
C LEU A 217 -19.53 -19.80 -1.55
N GLY A 218 -19.53 -18.56 -1.08
CA GLY A 218 -18.32 -17.86 -0.66
C GLY A 218 -17.51 -18.70 0.33
N SER A 219 -16.26 -18.96 -0.03
CA SER A 219 -15.29 -19.68 0.79
C SER A 219 -14.33 -18.67 1.42
N LEU A 220 -13.86 -18.97 2.64
CA LEU A 220 -12.80 -18.20 3.29
C LEU A 220 -11.43 -18.37 2.62
N GLY A 221 -11.32 -19.22 1.59
CA GLY A 221 -10.12 -19.41 0.79
C GLY A 221 -8.96 -20.10 1.52
N CYS A 222 -9.23 -20.72 2.68
CA CYS A 222 -8.22 -21.34 3.55
C CYS A 222 -7.32 -22.38 2.86
N VAL A 223 -7.76 -22.91 1.72
CA VAL A 223 -6.99 -23.82 0.87
C VAL A 223 -6.75 -23.15 -0.47
N THR A 224 -5.49 -23.09 -0.88
CA THR A 224 -5.06 -22.55 -2.17
C THR A 224 -5.49 -23.45 -3.34
N LEU A 225 -5.36 -22.96 -4.57
CA LEU A 225 -5.73 -23.73 -5.76
C LEU A 225 -5.00 -25.09 -5.85
N GLY A 226 -3.78 -25.18 -5.33
CA GLY A 226 -2.97 -26.41 -5.31
C GLY A 226 -3.31 -27.38 -4.18
N GLY A 227 -4.38 -27.15 -3.41
CA GLY A 227 -4.78 -28.02 -2.30
C GLY A 227 -3.97 -27.82 -1.02
N THR A 228 -3.05 -26.85 -0.99
CA THR A 228 -2.27 -26.52 0.21
C THR A 228 -3.00 -25.51 1.08
N VAL A 229 -2.92 -25.68 2.40
CA VAL A 229 -3.46 -24.70 3.36
C VAL A 229 -2.67 -23.39 3.28
N VAL A 230 -3.36 -22.25 3.35
CA VAL A 230 -2.74 -20.92 3.34
C VAL A 230 -1.62 -20.84 4.39
N PRO A 231 -0.41 -20.37 4.05
CA PRO A 231 0.78 -20.47 4.91
C PRO A 231 0.60 -19.93 6.33
N LEU A 232 -0.14 -18.84 6.52
CA LEU A 232 -0.34 -18.21 7.84
C LEU A 232 -1.10 -19.07 8.84
N ILE A 233 -2.00 -19.95 8.40
CA ILE A 233 -2.86 -20.76 9.27
C ILE A 233 -2.35 -22.19 9.44
N GLN A 234 -1.16 -22.49 8.92
CA GLN A 234 -0.50 -23.76 9.18
C GLN A 234 -0.10 -23.87 10.65
N SER A 235 -0.07 -25.10 11.18
CA SER A 235 0.18 -25.37 12.61
C SER A 235 1.55 -24.93 13.11
N SER A 236 2.51 -24.72 12.21
CA SER A 236 3.87 -24.23 12.49
C SER A 236 4.04 -22.72 12.31
N SER A 237 2.97 -22.00 12.01
CA SER A 237 3.00 -20.55 11.77
C SER A 237 3.37 -19.77 13.04
N PRO A 238 4.33 -18.83 12.96
CA PRO A 238 4.72 -17.99 14.10
C PRO A 238 3.82 -16.74 14.28
N PHE A 239 2.96 -16.43 13.30
CA PHE A 239 2.12 -15.22 13.30
C PHE A 239 1.19 -15.04 14.50
N PRO A 240 0.62 -16.09 15.14
CA PRO A 240 -0.22 -15.92 16.33
C PRO A 240 0.47 -15.22 17.50
N LEU A 241 1.81 -15.28 17.57
CA LEU A 241 2.62 -14.54 18.53
C LEU A 241 3.22 -13.26 17.92
N LEU A 242 3.84 -13.37 16.75
CA LEU A 242 4.64 -12.26 16.19
C LEU A 242 3.81 -11.00 15.89
N LEU A 243 2.57 -11.14 15.41
CA LEU A 243 1.70 -9.99 15.17
C LEU A 243 1.33 -9.27 16.48
N PRO A 244 0.71 -9.93 17.49
CA PRO A 244 0.43 -9.25 18.76
C PRO A 244 1.68 -8.71 19.47
N PHE A 245 2.81 -9.41 19.34
CA PHE A 245 4.08 -9.00 19.91
C PHE A 245 4.59 -7.71 19.25
N SER A 246 4.55 -7.59 17.92
CA SER A 246 4.94 -6.37 17.23
C SER A 246 4.01 -5.19 17.53
N SER A 247 2.70 -5.44 17.70
CA SER A 247 1.74 -4.43 18.16
C SER A 247 2.03 -3.93 19.58
N LEU A 248 2.42 -4.82 20.49
CA LEU A 248 2.85 -4.45 21.85
C LEU A 248 4.12 -3.61 21.78
N LEU A 249 5.13 -4.05 21.04
CA LEU A 249 6.38 -3.29 20.85
C LEU A 249 6.12 -1.88 20.31
N LEU A 250 5.29 -1.76 19.28
CA LEU A 250 4.92 -0.47 18.71
C LEU A 250 4.24 0.42 19.75
N THR A 251 3.33 -0.12 20.54
CA THR A 251 2.62 0.63 21.60
C THR A 251 3.60 1.11 22.68
N LEU A 252 4.46 0.22 23.20
CA LEU A 252 5.45 0.60 24.21
C LEU A 252 6.41 1.67 23.66
N ASN A 253 6.81 1.55 22.39
CA ASN A 253 7.67 2.52 21.71
C ASN A 253 7.01 3.89 21.53
N THR A 254 5.71 3.94 21.23
CA THR A 254 4.96 5.21 21.18
C THR A 254 4.82 5.87 22.55
N LEU A 255 4.80 5.09 23.63
CA LEU A 255 4.68 5.61 25.00
C LEU A 255 6.03 6.05 25.57
N HIS A 256 7.09 5.32 25.27
CA HIS A 256 8.43 5.59 25.77
C HIS A 256 9.53 5.50 24.69
N PRO A 257 9.59 6.44 23.73
CA PRO A 257 10.57 6.40 22.63
C PRO A 257 12.03 6.32 23.11
N ALA A 258 12.37 7.02 24.20
CA ALA A 258 13.75 7.17 24.66
C ALA A 258 14.38 5.94 25.36
N LEU A 259 13.59 4.96 25.83
CA LEU A 259 14.11 3.85 26.67
C LEU A 259 14.20 2.51 25.96
N ILE A 260 13.58 2.41 24.79
CA ILE A 260 13.52 1.16 24.06
C ILE A 260 14.79 0.94 23.22
N HIS A 261 15.64 1.96 23.06
CA HIS A 261 17.00 1.79 22.54
C HIS A 261 17.88 0.99 23.53
N PRO A 262 18.51 -0.15 23.14
CA PRO A 262 18.87 -0.57 21.77
C PRO A 262 18.25 -1.93 21.33
N THR A 263 17.03 -2.29 21.78
CA THR A 263 16.48 -3.66 21.54
C THR A 263 15.45 -3.84 20.41
N PRO A 264 14.60 -2.87 19.97
CA PRO A 264 13.90 -3.04 18.71
C PRO A 264 14.90 -3.04 17.57
N ASP A 265 16.07 -2.41 17.76
CA ASP A 265 17.19 -2.43 16.82
C ASP A 265 17.67 -3.87 16.57
N ARG A 266 17.57 -4.78 17.54
CA ARG A 266 17.90 -6.20 17.31
C ARG A 266 16.90 -6.88 16.38
N LEU A 267 15.61 -6.56 16.49
CA LEU A 267 14.58 -7.04 15.57
C LEU A 267 14.78 -6.41 14.18
N LEU A 268 15.07 -5.12 14.12
CA LEU A 268 15.21 -4.37 12.87
C LEU A 268 16.53 -4.66 12.14
N GLU A 269 17.62 -4.94 12.86
CA GLU A 269 18.93 -5.35 12.32
C GLU A 269 19.08 -6.87 12.20
N SER A 270 18.01 -7.64 12.47
CA SER A 270 18.01 -9.08 12.24
C SER A 270 18.11 -9.39 10.74
N GLU A 271 19.12 -10.18 10.38
CA GLU A 271 19.30 -10.68 9.01
C GLU A 271 18.10 -11.52 8.52
N GLN A 272 17.38 -12.19 9.43
CA GLN A 272 16.17 -12.95 9.10
C GLN A 272 15.05 -12.03 8.63
N VAL A 273 14.85 -10.88 9.29
CA VAL A 273 13.86 -9.88 8.88
C VAL A 273 14.25 -9.26 7.55
N ALA A 274 15.53 -8.94 7.36
CA ALA A 274 16.01 -8.39 6.11
C ALA A 274 15.80 -9.35 4.92
N THR A 275 16.22 -10.60 5.07
CA THR A 275 16.02 -11.66 4.06
C THR A 275 14.53 -11.82 3.73
N TYR A 276 13.68 -11.74 4.76
CA TYR A 276 12.23 -11.82 4.59
C TYR A 276 11.67 -10.64 3.79
N LEU A 277 12.06 -9.40 4.09
CA LEU A 277 11.63 -8.20 3.37
C LEU A 277 12.15 -8.19 1.92
N GLU A 278 13.40 -8.56 1.70
CA GLU A 278 13.98 -8.68 0.36
C GLU A 278 13.19 -9.70 -0.49
N LYS A 279 12.86 -10.85 0.09
CA LYS A 279 12.03 -11.87 -0.57
C LYS A 279 10.63 -11.32 -0.88
N MET A 280 10.02 -10.57 0.02
CA MET A 280 8.69 -9.96 -0.18
C MET A 280 8.70 -8.96 -1.35
N CYS A 281 9.74 -8.13 -1.46
CA CYS A 281 9.88 -7.15 -2.54
C CYS A 281 9.91 -7.81 -3.93
N VAL A 282 10.48 -9.02 -4.04
CA VAL A 282 10.64 -9.75 -5.32
C VAL A 282 9.48 -10.70 -5.61
N SER A 283 8.83 -11.23 -4.58
CA SER A 283 7.84 -12.30 -4.74
C SER A 283 6.56 -11.82 -5.43
N PRO A 284 5.92 -12.66 -6.26
CA PRO A 284 4.61 -12.34 -6.83
C PRO A 284 3.55 -12.41 -5.73
N ARG A 285 3.00 -11.26 -5.32
CA ARG A 285 2.07 -11.08 -4.20
C ARG A 285 0.63 -11.53 -4.53
N ARG A 286 0.48 -12.74 -5.06
CA ARG A 286 -0.80 -13.26 -5.60
C ARG A 286 -1.84 -13.58 -4.52
N LEU A 287 -1.41 -13.84 -3.28
CA LEU A 287 -2.29 -14.01 -2.11
C LEU A 287 -2.55 -12.70 -1.34
N ALA A 288 -2.08 -11.54 -1.83
CA ALA A 288 -2.40 -10.25 -1.22
C ALA A 288 -3.91 -10.02 -0.99
N PRO A 289 -4.82 -10.27 -1.95
CA PRO A 289 -6.26 -10.03 -1.74
C PRO A 289 -6.90 -10.99 -0.73
N HIS A 290 -6.21 -12.04 -0.30
CA HIS A 290 -6.76 -13.02 0.62
C HIS A 290 -6.95 -12.44 2.03
N TRP A 291 -8.13 -12.63 2.64
CA TRP A 291 -8.48 -12.07 3.95
C TRP A 291 -7.46 -12.39 5.06
N LEU A 292 -7.01 -13.65 5.13
CA LEU A 292 -6.02 -14.09 6.14
C LEU A 292 -4.68 -13.35 6.04
N THR A 293 -4.31 -12.85 4.86
CA THR A 293 -3.05 -12.11 4.64
C THR A 293 -3.02 -10.79 5.43
N ARG A 294 -4.18 -10.27 5.86
CA ARG A 294 -4.30 -9.09 6.73
C ARG A 294 -3.42 -9.21 7.99
N ALA A 295 -3.30 -10.38 8.60
CA ALA A 295 -2.45 -10.57 9.79
C ALA A 295 -0.96 -10.34 9.50
N GLU A 296 -0.48 -10.78 8.33
CA GLU A 296 0.89 -10.53 7.87
C GLU A 296 1.10 -9.06 7.51
N VAL A 297 0.11 -8.41 6.89
CA VAL A 297 0.16 -6.98 6.55
C VAL A 297 0.30 -6.12 7.81
N TYR A 298 -0.48 -6.38 8.86
CA TYR A 298 -0.35 -5.69 10.14
C TYR A 298 1.01 -5.92 10.81
N PHE A 299 1.51 -7.17 10.79
CA PHE A 299 2.82 -7.48 11.36
C PHE A 299 3.93 -6.66 10.67
N LEU A 300 3.93 -6.67 9.34
CA LEU A 300 4.89 -5.91 8.54
C LEU A 300 4.77 -4.40 8.78
N ALA A 301 3.54 -3.87 8.79
CA ALA A 301 3.32 -2.45 9.01
C ALA A 301 3.78 -2.01 10.40
N ASN A 302 3.56 -2.82 11.45
CA ASN A 302 4.09 -2.53 12.78
C ASN A 302 5.63 -2.49 12.79
N THR A 303 6.28 -3.45 12.14
CA THR A 303 7.76 -3.50 12.03
C THR A 303 8.30 -2.29 11.27
N LEU A 304 7.64 -1.87 10.20
CA LEU A 304 8.03 -0.69 9.42
C LEU A 304 7.83 0.62 10.20
N GLN A 305 6.73 0.75 10.95
CA GLN A 305 6.49 1.90 11.82
C GLN A 305 7.52 1.96 12.97
N LEU A 306 7.89 0.81 13.54
CA LEU A 306 8.97 0.73 14.54
C LEU A 306 10.30 1.22 13.95
N ALA A 307 10.61 0.86 12.71
CA ALA A 307 11.81 1.34 12.03
C ALA A 307 11.85 2.88 11.92
N GLY A 308 10.69 3.52 11.74
CA GLY A 308 10.61 4.98 11.57
C GLY A 308 10.93 5.77 12.83
N THR A 309 10.85 5.11 13.98
CA THR A 309 11.20 5.70 15.27
C THR A 309 12.62 5.39 15.71
N SER A 310 13.31 4.45 15.04
CA SER A 310 14.68 4.08 15.44
C SER A 310 15.75 4.89 14.71
N ALA A 311 16.58 5.58 15.49
CA ALA A 311 17.70 6.37 14.96
C ALA A 311 18.94 5.53 14.61
N SER A 312 19.09 4.33 15.18
CA SER A 312 20.31 3.50 15.10
C SER A 312 20.40 2.60 13.87
N VAL A 313 19.29 2.45 13.12
CA VAL A 313 19.24 1.62 11.92
C VAL A 313 20.14 2.18 10.81
N GLY A 314 20.94 1.33 10.19
CA GLY A 314 21.82 1.70 9.09
C GLY A 314 21.09 2.20 7.84
N SER A 315 21.72 3.06 7.03
CA SER A 315 21.12 3.67 5.83
C SER A 315 20.63 2.63 4.80
N ALA A 316 21.40 1.57 4.56
CA ALA A 316 21.02 0.49 3.65
C ALA A 316 19.74 -0.23 4.11
N ARG A 317 19.60 -0.46 5.42
CA ARG A 317 18.42 -1.09 6.01
C ARG A 317 17.19 -0.18 5.92
N LYS A 318 17.37 1.14 6.09
CA LYS A 318 16.29 2.12 5.87
C LYS A 318 15.77 2.11 4.43
N VAL A 319 16.66 2.01 3.44
CA VAL A 319 16.25 1.86 2.02
C VAL A 319 15.42 0.59 1.81
N LEU A 320 15.83 -0.54 2.40
CA LEU A 320 15.06 -1.78 2.35
C LEU A 320 13.68 -1.64 3.01
N PHE A 321 13.59 -0.96 4.15
CA PHE A 321 12.30 -0.67 4.80
C PHE A 321 11.39 0.20 3.92
N HIS A 322 11.96 1.18 3.22
CA HIS A 322 11.22 1.99 2.26
C HIS A 322 10.69 1.15 1.09
N GLU A 323 11.53 0.28 0.50
CA GLU A 323 11.12 -0.65 -0.57
C GLU A 323 10.01 -1.62 -0.12
N ALA A 324 10.13 -2.14 1.10
CA ALA A 324 9.14 -3.00 1.71
C ALA A 324 7.81 -2.27 1.94
N ALA A 325 7.85 -1.01 2.42
CA ALA A 325 6.64 -0.20 2.60
C ALA A 325 5.92 0.08 1.28
N LEU A 326 6.66 0.42 0.22
CA LEU A 326 6.12 0.60 -1.13
C LEU A 326 5.49 -0.70 -1.67
N SER A 327 6.09 -1.85 -1.38
CA SER A 327 5.56 -3.17 -1.80
C SER A 327 4.32 -3.58 -1.01
N LEU A 328 4.22 -3.14 0.25
CA LEU A 328 3.13 -3.46 1.17
C LEU A 328 1.87 -2.63 0.90
N LEU A 329 2.02 -1.38 0.45
CA LEU A 329 0.89 -0.44 0.29
C LEU A 329 -0.27 -0.99 -0.58
N PRO A 330 -0.02 -1.64 -1.74
CA PRO A 330 -1.07 -2.27 -2.54
C PRO A 330 -1.69 -3.52 -1.92
N CYS A 331 -1.13 -4.04 -0.82
CA CYS A 331 -1.63 -5.24 -0.15
C CYS A 331 -2.59 -4.93 1.00
N ILE A 332 -2.90 -3.65 1.25
CA ILE A 332 -3.77 -3.22 2.35
C ILE A 332 -5.25 -3.42 1.96
N HIS A 333 -5.99 -4.08 2.85
CA HIS A 333 -7.40 -4.39 2.67
C HIS A 333 -8.31 -3.21 2.99
N LYS A 334 -9.49 -3.18 2.36
CA LYS A 334 -10.58 -2.26 2.73
C LYS A 334 -10.98 -2.47 4.19
N GLY A 335 -11.17 -1.38 4.92
CA GLY A 335 -11.34 -1.32 6.36
C GLY A 335 -10.04 -1.11 7.16
N ASP A 336 -8.88 -1.05 6.50
CA ASP A 336 -7.58 -0.72 7.09
C ASP A 336 -6.98 0.59 6.56
N GLU A 337 -7.82 1.53 6.16
CA GLU A 337 -7.36 2.74 5.50
C GLU A 337 -6.45 3.63 6.37
N HIS A 338 -6.64 3.58 7.70
CA HIS A 338 -5.73 4.21 8.66
C HIS A 338 -4.28 3.72 8.48
N LEU A 339 -4.06 2.43 8.19
CA LEU A 339 -2.74 1.85 8.02
C LEU A 339 -2.03 2.38 6.78
N LEU A 340 -2.79 2.56 5.69
CA LEU A 340 -2.31 3.18 4.46
C LEU A 340 -1.84 4.61 4.73
N LYS A 341 -2.66 5.40 5.45
CA LYS A 341 -2.30 6.77 5.85
C LYS A 341 -1.03 6.79 6.72
N GLU A 342 -0.93 5.89 7.69
CA GLU A 342 0.24 5.81 8.57
C GLU A 342 1.51 5.42 7.82
N LEU A 343 1.47 4.43 6.92
CA LEU A 343 2.63 4.02 6.14
C LEU A 343 3.10 5.11 5.17
N LEU A 344 2.17 5.80 4.51
CA LEU A 344 2.51 6.95 3.66
C LEU A 344 3.21 8.06 4.45
N THR A 345 2.65 8.43 5.61
CA THR A 345 3.11 9.60 6.36
C THR A 345 4.28 9.35 7.30
N LYS A 346 4.44 8.12 7.82
CA LYS A 346 5.47 7.77 8.81
C LYS A 346 6.64 6.96 8.25
N VAL A 347 6.54 6.44 7.01
CA VAL A 347 7.60 5.59 6.43
C VAL A 347 7.95 5.99 4.99
N ILE A 348 6.97 6.05 4.08
CA ILE A 348 7.24 6.26 2.63
C ILE A 348 7.67 7.71 2.36
N CYS A 349 6.92 8.68 2.87
CA CYS A 349 7.17 10.11 2.62
C CYS A 349 8.00 10.76 3.73
N VAL A 350 9.05 10.06 4.16
CA VAL A 350 9.86 10.44 5.32
C VAL A 350 11.34 10.51 4.92
N PRO A 351 12.00 11.67 5.06
CA PRO A 351 13.38 11.87 4.60
C PRO A 351 14.40 10.87 5.14
N GLU A 352 14.20 10.39 6.38
CA GLU A 352 15.08 9.40 7.01
C GLU A 352 15.13 8.07 6.24
N PHE A 353 14.07 7.70 5.52
CA PHE A 353 13.99 6.47 4.74
C PHE A 353 14.44 6.62 3.28
N THR A 354 14.69 7.87 2.86
CA THR A 354 15.10 8.23 1.51
C THR A 354 16.46 8.94 1.52
N CYS A 355 17.39 8.48 2.37
CA CYS A 355 18.72 9.09 2.49
C CYS A 355 19.51 9.06 1.17
N ASP A 356 19.32 8.01 0.37
CA ASP A 356 19.89 7.89 -0.98
C ASP A 356 19.38 8.97 -1.93
N LEU A 357 18.08 9.32 -1.87
CA LEU A 357 17.54 10.47 -2.60
C LEU A 357 18.16 11.78 -2.12
N ALA A 358 18.43 11.93 -0.82
CA ALA A 358 19.07 13.12 -0.26
C ALA A 358 20.50 13.31 -0.79
N GLU A 359 21.23 12.22 -1.04
CA GLU A 359 22.57 12.25 -1.64
C GLU A 359 22.52 12.64 -3.12
N VAL A 360 21.57 12.09 -3.88
CA VAL A 360 21.32 12.46 -5.28
C VAL A 360 20.86 13.91 -5.41
N ALA A 361 19.95 14.37 -4.55
CA ALA A 361 19.47 15.75 -4.52
C ALA A 361 20.58 16.77 -4.19
N ARG A 362 21.61 16.36 -3.45
CA ARG A 362 22.80 17.18 -3.16
C ARG A 362 23.87 17.09 -4.26
N GLY A 363 23.66 16.30 -5.31
CA GLY A 363 24.62 16.09 -6.40
C GLY A 363 25.83 15.22 -6.01
N ILE A 364 25.73 14.47 -4.90
CA ILE A 364 26.85 13.69 -4.33
C ILE A 364 26.82 12.22 -4.83
N GLY A 365 25.67 11.73 -5.32
CA GLY A 365 25.45 10.31 -5.57
C GLY A 365 25.22 9.87 -7.02
N ASP A 366 24.95 10.79 -7.96
CA ASP A 366 24.63 10.41 -9.35
C ASP A 366 25.68 10.95 -10.33
N MET A 367 26.72 10.14 -10.54
CA MET A 367 27.69 10.32 -11.64
C MET A 367 27.14 9.78 -12.98
N SER A 368 25.87 9.35 -13.05
CA SER A 368 25.21 9.10 -14.33
C SER A 368 24.68 10.42 -14.89
N LEU A 369 25.57 11.14 -15.57
CA LEU A 369 25.31 12.33 -16.39
C LEU A 369 24.45 11.99 -17.62
N SER A 370 23.28 11.37 -17.43
CA SER A 370 22.22 11.42 -18.42
C SER A 370 21.17 12.43 -17.97
N ASP A 371 21.60 13.68 -17.76
CA ASP A 371 20.69 14.82 -17.73
C ASP A 371 20.07 14.92 -19.12
N TYR A 372 18.94 14.24 -19.33
CA TYR A 372 18.20 14.40 -20.56
C TYR A 372 17.68 15.84 -20.60
N GLU A 373 17.86 16.52 -21.74
CA GLU A 373 17.17 17.79 -21.93
C GLU A 373 15.67 17.52 -22.09
N PRO A 374 14.81 18.21 -21.32
CA PRO A 374 13.37 18.10 -21.46
C PRO A 374 12.90 18.42 -22.89
N LEU A 375 11.78 17.82 -23.27
CA LEU A 375 11.18 18.07 -24.58
C LEU A 375 10.59 19.47 -24.51
N ARG A 376 11.02 20.33 -25.44
CA ARG A 376 10.44 21.66 -25.55
C ARG A 376 9.07 21.51 -26.17
N SER A 377 8.05 21.93 -25.43
CA SER A 377 6.68 21.99 -25.92
C SER A 377 6.37 23.42 -26.38
N PRO A 378 5.81 23.62 -27.59
CA PRO A 378 5.28 24.92 -28.01
C PRO A 378 4.16 25.43 -27.10
N ALA A 379 3.46 24.53 -26.41
CA ALA A 379 2.33 24.84 -25.54
C ALA A 379 2.77 25.39 -24.16
N LEU A 380 4.03 25.22 -23.78
CA LEU A 380 4.55 25.64 -22.48
C LEU A 380 5.38 26.92 -22.57
N HIS A 381 5.02 27.93 -21.79
CA HIS A 381 5.76 29.20 -21.73
C HIS A 381 7.04 29.14 -20.88
N GLN A 382 7.18 28.13 -20.01
CA GLN A 382 8.33 27.94 -19.14
C GLN A 382 9.11 26.68 -19.51
N PRO A 383 10.45 26.68 -19.38
CA PRO A 383 11.24 25.48 -19.61
C PRO A 383 10.90 24.42 -18.56
N ALA A 384 10.78 23.17 -18.99
CA ALA A 384 10.54 22.05 -18.09
C ALA A 384 11.72 21.84 -17.12
N LEU A 385 11.40 21.31 -15.94
CA LEU A 385 12.36 21.08 -14.87
C LEU A 385 13.37 20.00 -15.26
N THR A 386 14.63 20.19 -14.86
CA THR A 386 15.66 19.15 -15.05
C THR A 386 15.49 18.00 -14.06
N ALA A 387 16.10 16.84 -14.34
CA ALA A 387 16.04 15.67 -13.48
C ALA A 387 16.52 15.95 -12.04
N SER A 388 17.59 16.76 -11.89
CA SER A 388 18.11 17.20 -10.59
C SER A 388 17.11 18.12 -9.86
N GLN A 389 16.53 19.10 -10.55
CA GLN A 389 15.52 20.00 -9.98
C GLN A 389 14.27 19.26 -9.51
N MET A 390 13.78 18.30 -10.31
CA MET A 390 12.66 17.44 -9.93
C MET A 390 12.98 16.60 -8.69
N THR A 391 14.15 15.97 -8.64
CA THR A 391 14.56 15.14 -7.50
C THR A 391 14.68 15.98 -6.22
N SER A 392 15.26 17.17 -6.32
CA SER A 392 15.37 18.11 -5.20
C SER A 392 14.01 18.63 -4.72
N SER A 393 13.12 18.99 -5.66
CA SER A 393 11.74 19.44 -5.34
C SER A 393 10.91 18.35 -4.65
N VAL A 394 11.01 17.10 -5.12
CA VAL A 394 10.39 15.94 -4.47
C VAL A 394 10.92 15.79 -3.05
N PHE A 395 12.24 15.77 -2.86
CA PHE A 395 12.86 15.59 -1.55
C PHE A 395 12.41 16.68 -0.54
N GLN A 396 12.41 17.94 -0.97
CA GLN A 396 11.96 19.07 -0.13
C GLN A 396 10.46 18.99 0.22
N SER A 397 9.65 18.39 -0.65
CA SER A 397 8.19 18.32 -0.49
C SER A 397 7.70 16.97 0.05
N LEU A 398 8.57 16.03 0.43
CA LEU A 398 8.19 14.64 0.76
C LEU A 398 7.03 14.58 1.76
N THR A 399 7.13 15.25 2.90
CA THR A 399 6.09 15.22 3.93
C THR A 399 4.75 15.75 3.42
N SER A 400 4.75 16.81 2.59
CA SER A 400 3.54 17.35 1.96
C SER A 400 2.97 16.39 0.92
N ILE A 401 3.82 15.74 0.11
CA ILE A 401 3.39 14.70 -0.85
C ILE A 401 2.64 13.60 -0.09
N GLY A 402 3.18 13.13 1.03
CA GLY A 402 2.57 12.06 1.83
C GLY A 402 1.22 12.45 2.43
N SER A 403 1.09 13.67 2.97
CA SER A 403 -0.18 14.12 3.57
C SER A 403 -1.27 14.31 2.53
N GLU A 404 -0.94 14.92 1.38
CA GLU A 404 -1.90 15.19 0.30
C GLU A 404 -2.34 13.88 -0.38
N LEU A 405 -1.41 12.97 -0.66
CA LEU A 405 -1.76 11.66 -1.22
C LEU A 405 -2.61 10.83 -0.24
N ALA A 406 -2.30 10.85 1.06
CA ALA A 406 -3.13 10.15 2.02
C ALA A 406 -4.57 10.70 2.09
N ALA A 407 -4.76 12.00 1.81
CA ALA A 407 -6.09 12.61 1.72
C ALA A 407 -6.79 12.33 0.38
N ALA A 408 -6.04 12.22 -0.72
CA ALA A 408 -6.58 11.95 -2.05
C ALA A 408 -6.92 10.47 -2.30
N LEU A 409 -6.17 9.55 -1.69
CA LEU A 409 -6.35 8.10 -1.90
C LEU A 409 -7.49 7.51 -1.07
N VAL A 410 -7.85 8.14 0.05
CA VAL A 410 -8.85 7.64 0.99
C VAL A 410 -9.73 8.77 1.50
N THR A 411 -11.04 8.53 1.59
CA THR A 411 -11.95 9.51 2.19
C THR A 411 -11.75 9.64 3.71
N LYS A 412 -11.97 10.85 4.23
CA LYS A 412 -11.92 11.11 5.68
C LYS A 412 -12.85 10.19 6.49
N LYS A 413 -13.99 9.80 5.92
CA LYS A 413 -14.97 8.91 6.57
C LYS A 413 -14.40 7.49 6.76
N GLU A 414 -13.75 6.94 5.74
CA GLU A 414 -13.14 5.60 5.79
C GLU A 414 -11.95 5.56 6.75
N VAL A 415 -11.10 6.60 6.74
CA VAL A 415 -9.99 6.71 7.71
C VAL A 415 -10.50 6.74 9.14
N VAL A 416 -11.56 7.52 9.43
CA VAL A 416 -12.14 7.59 10.77
C VAL A 416 -12.73 6.24 11.17
N ALA A 417 -13.50 5.60 10.29
CA ALA A 417 -14.11 4.30 10.56
C ALA A 417 -13.06 3.21 10.84
N SER A 418 -12.03 3.10 9.99
CA SER A 418 -10.94 2.14 10.20
C SER A 418 -10.09 2.46 11.42
N SER A 419 -9.86 3.74 11.73
CA SER A 419 -9.14 4.15 12.96
C SER A 419 -9.93 3.79 14.22
N VAL A 420 -11.25 3.91 14.19
CA VAL A 420 -12.13 3.50 15.30
C VAL A 420 -12.07 2.00 15.52
N LEU A 421 -12.10 1.21 14.44
CA LEU A 421 -11.99 -0.25 14.51
C LEU A 421 -10.60 -0.70 14.99
N ALA A 422 -9.52 -0.12 14.45
CA ALA A 422 -8.15 -0.44 14.83
C ALA A 422 -7.81 0.02 16.25
N GLY A 423 -8.26 1.22 16.64
CA GLY A 423 -8.16 1.74 17.99
C GLY A 423 -9.14 1.09 18.97
N ARG A 424 -10.02 0.20 18.47
CA ARG A 424 -11.01 -0.57 19.21
C ARG A 424 -11.78 0.28 20.22
N VAL A 425 -12.54 1.25 19.71
CA VAL A 425 -13.35 2.17 20.52
C VAL A 425 -14.81 1.68 20.53
N PRO A 426 -15.27 0.98 21.59
CA PRO A 426 -16.55 0.26 21.56
C PRO A 426 -17.77 1.13 21.23
N PHE A 427 -17.92 2.28 21.89
CA PHE A 427 -19.10 3.15 21.69
C PHE A 427 -19.16 3.85 20.31
N ALA A 428 -18.05 3.87 19.56
CA ALA A 428 -17.99 4.42 18.22
C ALA A 428 -18.09 3.32 17.14
N THR A 429 -18.13 2.04 17.55
CA THR A 429 -18.16 0.89 16.64
C THR A 429 -19.61 0.51 16.33
N ASN A 430 -20.07 0.90 15.14
CA ASN A 430 -21.44 0.58 14.70
C ASN A 430 -21.55 -0.78 14.01
N SER A 431 -20.45 -1.29 13.45
CA SER A 431 -20.38 -2.62 12.84
C SER A 431 -18.95 -3.13 12.82
N ILE A 432 -18.77 -4.43 13.06
CA ILE A 432 -17.50 -5.15 12.84
C ILE A 432 -17.49 -5.90 11.50
N THR A 433 -18.58 -5.85 10.75
CA THR A 433 -18.67 -6.47 9.41
C THR A 433 -18.13 -5.51 8.37
N ILE A 434 -17.32 -6.04 7.45
CA ILE A 434 -16.93 -5.31 6.26
C ILE A 434 -17.87 -5.72 5.14
N SER A 435 -18.39 -4.75 4.39
CA SER A 435 -19.21 -5.03 3.21
C SER A 435 -18.45 -5.97 2.28
N HIS A 436 -19.13 -6.98 1.74
CA HIS A 436 -18.51 -7.81 0.70
C HIS A 436 -18.25 -6.93 -0.52
N VAL A 437 -16.98 -6.73 -0.87
CA VAL A 437 -16.56 -5.97 -2.05
C VAL A 437 -15.87 -6.93 -3.02
N GLU A 438 -16.12 -6.77 -4.32
CA GLU A 438 -15.49 -7.57 -5.37
C GLU A 438 -13.96 -7.49 -5.29
N ASP A 439 -13.42 -6.28 -5.07
CA ASP A 439 -12.02 -6.05 -4.78
C ASP A 439 -11.78 -5.80 -3.29
N PRO A 440 -11.07 -6.70 -2.57
CA PRO A 440 -10.84 -6.58 -1.14
C PRO A 440 -9.69 -5.61 -0.79
N LEU A 441 -8.86 -5.22 -1.77
CA LEU A 441 -7.73 -4.30 -1.60
C LEU A 441 -8.15 -2.85 -1.84
N ILE A 442 -7.50 -1.91 -1.16
CA ILE A 442 -7.75 -0.46 -1.35
C ILE A 442 -7.13 0.03 -2.66
N LEU A 443 -5.88 -0.37 -2.92
CA LEU A 443 -5.06 0.12 -4.03
C LEU A 443 -4.61 -1.02 -4.94
N ASP A 444 -4.32 -0.70 -6.20
CA ASP A 444 -3.67 -1.60 -7.14
C ASP A 444 -2.14 -1.35 -7.21
N GLN A 445 -1.44 -2.04 -8.11
CA GLN A 445 0.00 -1.86 -8.29
C GLN A 445 0.38 -0.50 -8.90
N PHE A 446 -0.57 0.24 -9.48
CA PHE A 446 -0.39 1.58 -10.06
C PHE A 446 -0.85 2.66 -9.08
N TRP A 447 -0.85 2.34 -7.79
CA TRP A 447 -1.41 3.18 -6.73
C TRP A 447 -0.99 4.66 -6.76
N PRO A 448 0.26 5.05 -7.14
CA PRO A 448 0.62 6.46 -7.15
C PRO A 448 -0.25 7.27 -8.12
N LEU A 449 -0.79 6.63 -9.17
CA LEU A 449 -1.64 7.25 -10.18
C LEU A 449 -3.14 7.09 -9.89
N THR A 450 -3.51 6.52 -8.75
CA THR A 450 -4.92 6.36 -8.36
C THR A 450 -5.70 7.68 -8.38
N PRO A 451 -5.15 8.85 -7.94
CA PRO A 451 -5.88 10.11 -8.07
C PRO A 451 -6.23 10.47 -9.51
N LEU A 452 -5.39 10.12 -10.50
CA LEU A 452 -5.71 10.29 -11.92
C LEU A 452 -6.83 9.36 -12.38
N LYS A 453 -6.86 8.12 -11.88
CA LYS A 453 -7.95 7.16 -12.14
C LYS A 453 -9.29 7.70 -11.62
N TYR A 454 -9.29 8.27 -10.42
CA TYR A 454 -10.50 8.89 -9.84
C TYR A 454 -10.94 10.12 -10.65
N ALA A 455 -10.02 11.03 -10.98
CA ALA A 455 -10.33 12.20 -11.81
C ALA A 455 -10.89 11.80 -13.19
N PHE A 456 -10.35 10.75 -13.80
CA PHE A 456 -10.84 10.22 -15.06
C PHE A 456 -12.25 9.63 -14.94
N LYS A 457 -12.49 8.84 -13.88
CA LYS A 457 -13.80 8.22 -13.61
C LYS A 457 -14.89 9.25 -13.35
N ASP A 458 -14.58 10.32 -12.62
CA ASP A 458 -15.53 11.40 -12.36
C ASP A 458 -15.94 12.13 -13.64
N ARG A 459 -15.02 12.33 -14.59
CA ARG A 459 -15.33 12.87 -15.93
C ARG A 459 -16.25 11.97 -16.75
N TRP A 460 -16.13 10.65 -16.60
CA TRP A 460 -16.96 9.66 -17.29
C TRP A 460 -18.38 9.61 -16.76
N VAL A 461 -18.60 10.04 -15.51
CA VAL A 461 -19.94 10.34 -15.03
C VAL A 461 -20.38 11.64 -15.72
N PRO A 462 -21.50 11.67 -16.46
CA PRO A 462 -21.90 12.87 -17.19
C PRO A 462 -22.02 14.06 -16.23
N CYS A 463 -21.11 15.04 -16.36
CA CYS A 463 -21.18 16.27 -15.59
C CYS A 463 -22.51 16.98 -15.87
N LYS A 464 -23.08 17.60 -14.84
CA LYS A 464 -24.20 18.52 -15.02
C LYS A 464 -23.70 19.71 -15.85
N GLU A 465 -24.41 20.04 -16.93
CA GLU A 465 -24.07 21.17 -17.80
C GLU A 465 -23.84 22.45 -16.99
N GLY A 466 -22.64 23.05 -17.10
CA GLY A 466 -22.35 24.38 -16.54
C GLY A 466 -21.10 24.54 -15.68
N GLU A 467 -20.36 23.47 -15.34
CA GLU A 467 -19.06 23.62 -14.66
C GLU A 467 -17.96 24.00 -15.67
N GLY A 468 -17.18 25.04 -15.32
CA GLY A 468 -16.12 25.57 -16.19
C GLY A 468 -15.07 24.52 -16.54
N THR A 469 -14.51 24.61 -17.75
CA THR A 469 -13.56 23.66 -18.34
C THR A 469 -12.16 23.69 -17.71
N GLN A 470 -11.92 24.56 -16.71
CA GLN A 470 -10.61 24.73 -16.07
C GLN A 470 -10.50 23.88 -14.81
N SER A 471 -9.37 23.20 -14.69
CA SER A 471 -9.05 22.36 -13.52
C SER A 471 -8.90 23.22 -12.27
N LYS A 472 -9.42 22.74 -11.13
CA LYS A 472 -9.30 23.49 -9.86
C LYS A 472 -7.85 23.44 -9.37
N PRO A 473 -7.38 24.45 -8.61
CA PRO A 473 -6.03 24.43 -8.03
C PRO A 473 -5.76 23.19 -7.15
N GLU A 474 -6.79 22.67 -6.48
CA GLU A 474 -6.71 21.45 -5.67
C GLU A 474 -6.44 20.20 -6.53
N ASP A 475 -7.06 20.13 -7.72
CA ASP A 475 -6.86 19.03 -8.67
C ASP A 475 -5.44 19.07 -9.24
N ILE A 476 -4.96 20.26 -9.62
CA ILE A 476 -3.60 20.49 -10.11
C ILE A 476 -2.58 20.07 -9.04
N LEU A 477 -2.78 20.47 -7.78
CA LEU A 477 -1.91 20.08 -6.67
C LEU A 477 -1.91 18.56 -6.48
N THR A 478 -3.08 17.93 -6.45
CA THR A 478 -3.22 16.48 -6.26
C THR A 478 -2.52 15.70 -7.36
N VAL A 479 -2.73 16.09 -8.63
CA VAL A 479 -2.06 15.49 -9.79
C VAL A 479 -0.55 15.73 -9.74
N THR A 480 -0.10 16.91 -9.31
CA THR A 480 1.32 17.19 -9.13
C THR A 480 1.93 16.25 -8.08
N ARG A 481 1.29 16.05 -6.92
CA ARG A 481 1.79 15.15 -5.87
C ARG A 481 1.81 13.69 -6.32
N CYS A 482 0.82 13.27 -7.10
CA CYS A 482 0.73 11.91 -7.62
C CYS A 482 1.85 11.61 -8.63
N LEU A 483 2.15 12.56 -9.54
CA LEU A 483 3.25 12.45 -10.50
C LEU A 483 4.62 12.57 -9.82
N GLN A 484 4.76 13.38 -8.78
CA GLN A 484 5.97 13.43 -7.95
C GLN A 484 6.29 12.08 -7.30
N MET A 485 5.27 11.43 -6.73
CA MET A 485 5.40 10.09 -6.15
C MET A 485 5.69 9.02 -7.22
N ALA A 486 5.00 9.08 -8.36
CA ALA A 486 5.26 8.18 -9.48
C ALA A 486 6.70 8.33 -10.01
N TYR A 487 7.18 9.56 -10.22
CA TYR A 487 8.55 9.84 -10.65
C TYR A 487 9.57 9.32 -9.66
N MET A 488 9.38 9.59 -8.36
CA MET A 488 10.26 9.08 -7.30
C MET A 488 10.37 7.55 -7.34
N GLY A 489 9.21 6.89 -7.43
CA GLY A 489 9.14 5.45 -7.47
C GLY A 489 9.76 4.86 -8.75
N LEU A 490 9.49 5.43 -9.92
CA LEU A 490 10.04 4.96 -11.20
C LEU A 490 11.55 5.16 -11.27
N LYS A 491 12.06 6.33 -10.87
CA LYS A 491 13.50 6.63 -10.95
C LYS A 491 14.32 5.86 -9.91
N HIS A 492 13.92 5.95 -8.65
CA HIS A 492 14.75 5.47 -7.52
C HIS A 492 14.33 4.10 -7.00
N ARG A 493 13.12 3.63 -7.31
CA ARG A 493 12.56 2.36 -6.80
C ARG A 493 11.90 1.53 -7.92
N SER A 494 12.41 1.64 -9.14
CA SER A 494 11.86 0.95 -10.34
C SER A 494 11.62 -0.54 -10.10
N ARG A 495 12.51 -1.23 -9.40
CA ARG A 495 12.36 -2.66 -9.06
C ARG A 495 11.05 -2.98 -8.34
N ILE A 496 10.53 -2.05 -7.55
CA ILE A 496 9.33 -2.22 -6.73
C ILE A 496 8.07 -1.83 -7.51
N LEU A 497 8.07 -0.67 -8.16
CA LEU A 497 6.89 -0.14 -8.89
C LEU A 497 6.73 -0.73 -10.30
N LEU A 498 7.83 -1.14 -10.93
CA LEU A 498 7.88 -1.80 -12.25
C LEU A 498 8.42 -3.23 -12.09
N PRO A 499 7.63 -4.17 -11.51
CA PRO A 499 8.02 -5.57 -11.48
C PRO A 499 8.24 -6.09 -12.92
N PRO A 500 9.11 -7.09 -13.13
CA PRO A 500 9.65 -7.46 -14.44
C PRO A 500 8.65 -8.06 -15.46
N SER A 501 7.35 -7.95 -15.23
CA SER A 501 6.33 -8.33 -16.22
C SER A 501 6.29 -7.33 -17.39
N ALA A 502 6.34 -7.83 -18.63
CA ALA A 502 6.18 -7.01 -19.83
C ALA A 502 4.86 -6.22 -19.84
N ALA A 503 3.81 -6.79 -19.24
CA ALA A 503 2.50 -6.13 -19.11
C ALA A 503 2.51 -4.88 -18.21
N SER A 504 3.50 -4.76 -17.32
CA SER A 504 3.59 -3.64 -16.38
C SER A 504 3.89 -2.32 -17.09
N HIS A 505 4.78 -2.33 -18.08
CA HIS A 505 5.22 -1.09 -18.74
C HIS A 505 4.08 -0.45 -19.54
N SER A 506 3.35 -1.27 -20.30
CA SER A 506 2.17 -0.85 -21.05
C SER A 506 1.07 -0.30 -20.15
N SER A 507 0.80 -0.98 -19.04
CA SER A 507 -0.21 -0.52 -18.10
C SER A 507 0.18 0.81 -17.45
N TRP A 508 1.45 1.00 -17.07
CA TRP A 508 1.94 2.28 -16.56
C TRP A 508 1.78 3.42 -17.59
N LEU A 509 2.10 3.17 -18.85
CA LEU A 509 1.89 4.16 -19.92
C LEU A 509 0.40 4.53 -20.06
N GLN A 510 -0.49 3.53 -20.07
CA GLN A 510 -1.92 3.74 -20.17
C GLN A 510 -2.45 4.56 -18.97
N HIS A 511 -2.01 4.27 -17.74
CA HIS A 511 -2.41 5.03 -16.55
C HIS A 511 -1.82 6.46 -16.53
N LEU A 512 -0.58 6.67 -16.98
CA LEU A 512 0.00 8.00 -17.13
C LEU A 512 -0.74 8.83 -18.18
N SER A 513 -1.24 8.19 -19.25
CA SER A 513 -2.01 8.87 -20.30
C SER A 513 -3.31 9.48 -19.78
N LEU A 514 -3.81 9.03 -18.63
CA LEU A 514 -4.97 9.64 -17.97
C LEU A 514 -4.74 11.10 -17.62
N ALA A 515 -3.48 11.55 -17.45
CA ALA A 515 -3.20 12.98 -17.28
C ALA A 515 -3.70 13.85 -18.46
N PHE A 516 -3.76 13.30 -19.68
CA PHE A 516 -4.32 13.97 -20.85
C PHE A 516 -5.83 13.76 -21.00
N LEU A 517 -6.35 12.65 -20.47
CA LEU A 517 -7.74 12.23 -20.63
C LEU A 517 -8.63 12.67 -19.46
N SER A 518 -8.07 13.08 -18.32
CA SER A 518 -8.85 13.53 -17.15
C SER A 518 -9.32 14.98 -17.28
N ALA A 519 -8.50 15.88 -17.84
CA ALA A 519 -8.89 17.25 -18.13
C ALA A 519 -8.13 17.82 -19.33
N SER A 520 -8.67 18.86 -19.96
CA SER A 520 -8.09 19.49 -21.16
C SER A 520 -6.88 20.39 -20.89
N ASP A 521 -6.63 20.77 -19.64
CA ASP A 521 -5.64 21.77 -19.25
C ASP A 521 -4.58 21.28 -18.25
N LEU A 522 -4.79 20.15 -17.56
CA LEU A 522 -3.84 19.64 -16.55
C LEU A 522 -2.41 19.50 -17.08
N PHE A 523 -2.23 18.93 -18.28
CA PHE A 523 -0.91 18.72 -18.86
C PHE A 523 -0.22 20.02 -19.32
N LEU A 524 -0.95 21.14 -19.40
CA LEU A 524 -0.40 22.46 -19.71
C LEU A 524 0.26 23.12 -18.50
N ASP A 525 0.06 22.60 -17.29
CA ASP A 525 0.82 23.03 -16.13
C ASP A 525 2.30 22.63 -16.28
N PRO A 526 3.26 23.57 -16.18
CA PRO A 526 4.68 23.27 -16.38
C PRO A 526 5.23 22.22 -15.42
N THR A 527 4.72 22.15 -14.20
CA THR A 527 5.16 21.20 -13.18
C THR A 527 4.65 19.80 -13.50
N ILE A 528 3.36 19.68 -13.81
CA ILE A 528 2.73 18.43 -14.25
C ILE A 528 3.43 17.90 -15.50
N SER A 529 3.62 18.74 -16.53
CA SER A 529 4.31 18.31 -17.75
C SER A 529 5.74 17.85 -17.48
N SER A 530 6.47 18.51 -16.58
CA SER A 530 7.85 18.13 -16.25
C SER A 530 7.91 16.74 -15.61
N TYR A 531 7.08 16.48 -14.60
CA TYR A 531 7.04 15.18 -13.93
C TYR A 531 6.45 14.09 -14.82
N LEU A 532 5.47 14.40 -15.66
CA LEU A 532 4.93 13.46 -16.64
C LEU A 532 6.01 13.02 -17.63
N GLN A 533 6.77 13.98 -18.16
CA GLN A 533 7.90 13.66 -19.01
C GLN A 533 8.95 12.83 -18.27
N GLY A 534 9.30 13.21 -17.03
CA GLY A 534 10.23 12.44 -16.20
C GLY A 534 9.79 10.99 -15.98
N CYS A 535 8.52 10.75 -15.70
CA CYS A 535 7.97 9.40 -15.57
C CYS A 535 8.13 8.60 -16.86
N VAL A 536 7.87 9.20 -18.02
CA VAL A 536 8.00 8.53 -19.32
C VAL A 536 9.45 8.21 -19.65
N VAL A 537 10.39 9.09 -19.32
CA VAL A 537 11.83 8.83 -19.50
C VAL A 537 12.23 7.56 -18.75
N GLU A 538 11.86 7.48 -17.47
CA GLU A 538 12.20 6.33 -16.63
C GLU A 538 11.46 5.06 -17.08
N LEU A 539 10.22 5.20 -17.56
CA LEU A 539 9.41 4.08 -18.05
C LEU A 539 9.94 3.48 -19.37
N LEU A 540 10.40 4.32 -20.30
CA LEU A 540 10.92 3.89 -21.60
C LEU A 540 12.41 3.54 -21.55
N GLY A 541 13.15 4.14 -20.61
CA GLY A 541 14.57 3.90 -20.39
C GLY A 541 14.92 2.45 -20.08
N LYS A 542 16.23 2.14 -20.12
CA LYS A 542 16.77 0.79 -19.80
C LYS A 542 16.07 -0.36 -20.56
N GLY A 543 15.64 -0.11 -21.80
CA GLY A 543 14.95 -1.08 -22.65
C GLY A 543 13.45 -1.27 -22.35
N GLY A 544 12.84 -0.37 -21.57
CA GLY A 544 11.40 -0.39 -21.29
C GLY A 544 10.53 -0.23 -22.54
N TYR A 545 10.98 0.57 -23.52
CA TYR A 545 10.28 0.75 -24.81
C TYR A 545 9.99 -0.58 -25.53
N ALA A 546 10.94 -1.52 -25.50
CA ALA A 546 10.83 -2.81 -26.18
C ALA A 546 9.87 -3.77 -25.46
N LYS A 547 9.56 -3.52 -24.18
CA LYS A 547 8.63 -4.34 -23.38
C LYS A 547 7.16 -3.92 -23.56
N MET A 548 6.90 -2.83 -24.26
CA MET A 548 5.54 -2.34 -24.52
C MET A 548 4.79 -3.32 -25.43
N THR A 549 3.75 -3.95 -24.90
CA THR A 549 2.87 -4.87 -25.65
C THR A 549 1.50 -4.25 -25.92
N LEU A 550 1.00 -3.39 -25.02
CA LEU A 550 -0.26 -2.63 -25.15
C LEU A 550 -1.49 -3.51 -25.46
N GLN A 551 -1.52 -4.70 -24.86
CA GLN A 551 -2.62 -5.66 -24.98
C GLN A 551 -3.45 -5.77 -23.70
N GLN A 552 -3.03 -5.08 -22.63
CA GLN A 552 -3.69 -5.11 -21.34
C GLN A 552 -4.95 -4.24 -21.38
N PRO A 553 -6.09 -4.75 -20.90
CA PRO A 553 -7.28 -3.92 -20.76
C PRO A 553 -7.01 -2.79 -19.75
N ILE A 554 -7.56 -1.62 -20.03
CA ILE A 554 -7.57 -0.48 -19.11
C ILE A 554 -9.01 -0.23 -18.67
N GLU A 555 -9.18 -0.08 -17.35
CA GLU A 555 -10.48 0.22 -16.76
C GLU A 555 -11.05 1.53 -17.34
N GLY A 556 -12.35 1.53 -17.62
CA GLY A 556 -13.05 2.62 -18.31
C GLY A 556 -13.22 2.34 -19.80
N PHE A 557 -12.26 1.73 -20.50
CA PHE A 557 -12.36 1.57 -21.95
C PHE A 557 -12.88 0.21 -22.37
N SER A 558 -13.51 0.13 -23.54
CA SER A 558 -14.01 -1.13 -24.10
C SER A 558 -12.90 -2.02 -24.66
N SER A 559 -11.83 -1.42 -25.17
CA SER A 559 -10.63 -2.10 -25.68
C SER A 559 -9.40 -1.20 -25.61
N THR A 560 -8.20 -1.76 -25.85
CA THR A 560 -6.97 -0.96 -25.98
C THR A 560 -7.00 -0.05 -27.19
N SER A 561 -7.66 -0.45 -28.27
CA SER A 561 -7.86 0.37 -29.47
C SER A 561 -8.80 1.55 -29.19
N ASP A 562 -9.82 1.35 -28.34
CA ASP A 562 -10.72 2.41 -27.87
C ASP A 562 -9.97 3.45 -27.00
N TRP A 563 -9.11 3.00 -26.09
CA TRP A 563 -8.21 3.87 -25.34
C TRP A 563 -7.34 4.74 -26.26
N TYR A 564 -6.70 4.13 -27.26
CA TYR A 564 -5.83 4.87 -28.17
C TYR A 564 -6.61 5.86 -29.04
N ARG A 565 -7.80 5.49 -29.52
CA ARG A 565 -8.67 6.41 -30.27
C ARG A 565 -9.01 7.66 -29.44
N ASN A 566 -9.47 7.48 -28.20
CA ASN A 566 -9.77 8.59 -27.30
C ASN A 566 -8.54 9.48 -27.05
N LEU A 567 -7.34 8.89 -26.96
CA LEU A 567 -6.09 9.62 -26.81
C LEU A 567 -5.76 10.48 -28.04
N VAL A 568 -5.94 9.94 -29.24
CA VAL A 568 -5.70 10.65 -30.49
C VAL A 568 -6.74 11.76 -30.72
N ASP A 569 -8.02 11.48 -30.44
CA ASP A 569 -9.09 12.48 -30.54
C ASP A 569 -8.85 13.67 -29.59
N GLN A 570 -8.46 13.37 -28.35
CA GLN A 570 -8.11 14.40 -27.37
C GLN A 570 -6.86 15.19 -27.80
N TYR A 571 -5.87 14.53 -28.41
CA TYR A 571 -4.71 15.23 -28.97
C TYR A 571 -5.09 16.19 -30.09
N GLN A 572 -5.92 15.76 -31.02
CA GLN A 572 -6.40 16.60 -32.11
C GLN A 572 -7.22 17.80 -31.59
N ALA A 573 -8.00 17.61 -30.52
CA ALA A 573 -8.86 18.64 -29.97
C ALA A 573 -8.10 19.71 -29.17
N VAL A 574 -7.17 19.32 -28.29
CA VAL A 574 -6.63 20.22 -27.26
C VAL A 574 -5.12 20.14 -27.05
N SER A 575 -4.34 19.42 -27.87
CA SER A 575 -2.90 19.24 -27.59
C SER A 575 -2.06 20.50 -27.71
N TYR A 576 -2.48 21.49 -28.51
CA TYR A 576 -1.67 22.64 -28.90
C TYR A 576 -0.27 22.26 -29.46
N GLY A 577 -0.14 21.06 -30.03
CA GLY A 577 1.15 20.55 -30.53
C GLY A 577 2.13 20.15 -29.42
N ASP A 578 1.65 19.79 -28.24
CA ASP A 578 2.48 19.42 -27.10
C ASP A 578 3.37 18.20 -27.40
N SER A 579 4.68 18.37 -27.16
CA SER A 579 5.70 17.35 -27.46
C SER A 579 5.62 16.12 -26.56
N THR A 580 5.22 16.30 -25.29
CA THR A 580 5.07 15.17 -24.35
C THR A 580 3.85 14.35 -24.72
N PHE A 581 2.72 14.99 -25.03
CA PHE A 581 1.52 14.33 -25.51
C PHE A 581 1.80 13.62 -26.84
N ALA A 582 2.50 14.27 -27.79
CA ALA A 582 2.93 13.64 -29.03
C ALA A 582 3.77 12.37 -28.80
N LEU A 583 4.63 12.35 -27.75
CA LEU A 583 5.41 11.17 -27.38
C LEU A 583 4.51 9.97 -27.00
N PHE A 584 3.42 10.21 -26.25
CA PHE A 584 2.45 9.16 -25.92
C PHE A 584 1.72 8.61 -27.14
N LEU A 585 1.50 9.42 -28.18
CA LEU A 585 0.88 8.97 -29.42
C LEU A 585 1.80 8.09 -30.27
N ILE A 586 3.12 8.36 -30.24
CA ILE A 586 4.08 7.62 -31.06
C ILE A 586 4.56 6.32 -30.40
N VAL A 587 4.58 6.19 -29.06
CA VAL A 587 5.03 4.96 -28.38
C VAL A 587 4.30 3.70 -28.90
N PRO A 588 2.96 3.71 -29.11
CA PRO A 588 2.22 2.59 -29.69
C PRO A 588 2.47 2.30 -31.17
N LEU A 589 3.19 3.17 -31.89
CA LEU A 589 3.47 3.03 -33.33
C LEU A 589 4.71 2.17 -33.65
N GLN A 590 5.42 1.71 -32.62
CA GLN A 590 6.55 0.79 -32.81
C GLN A 590 6.07 -0.47 -33.55
N GLN A 591 6.94 -1.05 -34.37
CA GLN A 591 6.60 -2.15 -35.28
C GLN A 591 6.19 -3.43 -34.57
N HIS A 592 6.68 -3.66 -33.35
CA HIS A 592 6.29 -4.80 -32.50
C HIS A 592 4.91 -4.65 -31.85
N CYS A 593 4.36 -3.43 -31.80
CA CYS A 593 3.04 -3.16 -31.25
C CYS A 593 1.93 -3.52 -32.27
N PRO A 594 0.70 -3.78 -31.78
CA PRO A 594 -0.45 -4.04 -32.65
C PRO A 594 -0.62 -2.99 -33.76
N LYS A 595 -0.78 -3.46 -35.01
CA LYS A 595 -0.93 -2.59 -36.20
C LYS A 595 -2.17 -1.71 -36.18
N GLU A 596 -3.14 -2.01 -35.32
CA GLU A 596 -4.36 -1.23 -35.12
C GLU A 596 -4.04 0.22 -34.75
N PHE A 597 -3.05 0.46 -33.88
CA PHE A 597 -2.65 1.81 -33.48
C PHE A 597 -2.13 2.64 -34.68
N ARG A 598 -1.30 2.01 -35.52
CA ARG A 598 -0.85 2.62 -36.79
C ARG A 598 -2.04 2.90 -37.72
N THR A 599 -2.98 1.97 -37.81
CA THR A 599 -4.16 2.11 -38.67
C THR A 599 -5.06 3.26 -38.21
N THR A 600 -5.25 3.43 -36.91
CA THR A 600 -6.04 4.52 -36.33
C THR A 600 -5.40 5.88 -36.61
N LEU A 601 -4.11 6.05 -36.32
CA LEU A 601 -3.45 7.35 -36.49
C LEU A 601 -3.28 7.75 -37.96
N TRP A 602 -2.86 6.81 -38.81
CA TRP A 602 -2.60 7.07 -40.23
C TRP A 602 -3.85 6.99 -41.11
N GLY A 603 -4.93 6.41 -40.58
CA GLY A 603 -6.22 6.30 -41.24
C GLY A 603 -7.23 7.28 -40.65
N ASP A 604 -7.96 6.82 -39.63
CA ASP A 604 -9.14 7.50 -39.06
C ASP A 604 -8.82 8.90 -38.53
N ALA A 605 -7.61 9.12 -38.02
CA ALA A 605 -7.19 10.37 -37.38
C ALA A 605 -6.00 11.05 -38.09
N CYS A 606 -5.95 10.97 -39.43
CA CYS A 606 -4.87 11.54 -40.24
C CYS A 606 -4.65 13.06 -40.00
N ASP A 607 -5.69 13.79 -39.59
CA ASP A 607 -5.60 15.21 -39.25
C ASP A 607 -4.68 15.50 -38.05
N ALA A 608 -4.62 14.57 -37.08
CA ALA A 608 -3.73 14.69 -35.93
C ALA A 608 -2.24 14.73 -36.34
N LEU A 609 -1.88 14.10 -37.47
CA LEU A 609 -0.49 14.03 -37.96
C LEU A 609 0.12 15.41 -38.22
N GLN A 610 -0.71 16.41 -38.58
CA GLN A 610 -0.23 17.75 -38.90
C GLN A 610 0.37 18.46 -37.68
N PHE A 611 -0.12 18.11 -36.48
CA PHE A 611 0.27 18.71 -35.21
C PHE A 611 1.42 17.97 -34.50
N LEU A 612 1.84 16.81 -35.02
CA LEU A 612 2.95 16.03 -34.45
C LEU A 612 4.31 16.67 -34.80
N TYR A 613 4.83 17.50 -33.89
CA TYR A 613 6.09 18.23 -34.05
C TYR A 613 7.28 17.54 -33.35
N LEU A 614 7.52 16.27 -33.66
CA LEU A 614 8.67 15.52 -33.12
C LEU A 614 9.73 15.26 -34.19
N SER A 615 11.00 15.44 -33.83
CA SER A 615 12.15 15.09 -34.65
C SER A 615 12.74 13.71 -34.29
N PRO A 616 13.37 13.00 -35.26
CA PRO A 616 14.05 11.74 -34.99
C PRO A 616 15.06 11.82 -33.84
N GLU A 617 15.83 12.91 -33.75
CA GLU A 617 16.84 13.10 -32.70
C GLU A 617 16.23 13.27 -31.30
N GLN A 618 15.06 13.93 -31.21
CA GLN A 618 14.31 14.04 -29.95
C GLN A 618 13.78 12.67 -29.50
N VAL A 619 13.26 11.87 -30.44
CA VAL A 619 12.66 10.57 -30.12
C VAL A 619 13.71 9.49 -29.83
N ARG A 620 14.85 9.51 -30.54
CA ARG A 620 15.94 8.53 -30.40
C ARG A 620 16.45 8.39 -28.96
N ARG A 621 16.27 9.42 -28.15
CA ARG A 621 16.61 9.45 -26.71
C ARG A 621 15.71 8.54 -25.87
N PHE A 622 14.47 8.34 -26.29
CA PHE A 622 13.48 7.51 -25.59
C PHE A 622 13.34 6.14 -26.23
N ILE A 623 13.30 6.10 -27.57
CA ILE A 623 13.03 4.91 -28.36
C ILE A 623 13.99 4.91 -29.56
N PRO A 624 14.80 3.87 -29.76
CA PRO A 624 15.63 3.75 -30.96
C PRO A 624 14.77 3.84 -32.22
N LEU A 625 15.24 4.59 -33.22
CA LEU A 625 14.46 4.85 -34.43
C LEU A 625 14.10 3.55 -35.16
N GLU A 626 14.97 2.55 -35.05
CA GLU A 626 14.82 1.21 -35.61
C GLU A 626 13.51 0.54 -35.15
N GLN A 627 13.00 0.85 -33.95
CA GLN A 627 11.73 0.30 -33.47
C GLN A 627 10.52 0.76 -34.29
N PHE A 628 10.64 1.86 -35.04
CA PHE A 628 9.59 2.34 -35.95
C PHE A 628 9.79 1.90 -37.39
N LEU A 629 11.03 1.55 -37.76
CA LEU A 629 11.43 1.25 -39.13
C LEU A 629 11.50 -0.26 -39.41
N GLU A 630 11.80 -1.08 -38.39
CA GLU A 630 12.04 -2.52 -38.53
C GLU A 630 11.11 -3.35 -37.62
N PRO A 631 10.51 -4.44 -38.11
CA PRO A 631 10.51 -4.88 -39.51
C PRO A 631 9.78 -3.89 -40.44
N PRO A 632 10.02 -3.94 -41.76
CA PRO A 632 9.33 -3.08 -42.72
C PRO A 632 7.84 -3.41 -42.77
N GLU A 633 7.01 -2.39 -42.96
CA GLU A 633 5.55 -2.53 -43.02
C GLU A 633 5.12 -3.38 -44.23
N GLU A 634 4.28 -4.37 -43.97
CA GLU A 634 3.76 -5.30 -44.99
C GLU A 634 2.29 -5.03 -45.34
N ASP A 635 1.56 -4.26 -44.51
CA ASP A 635 0.16 -3.95 -44.75
C ASP A 635 0.01 -2.90 -45.87
N GLU A 636 -0.45 -3.35 -47.05
CA GLU A 636 -0.65 -2.49 -48.23
C GLU A 636 -1.59 -1.30 -47.97
N GLY A 637 -2.55 -1.47 -47.05
CA GLY A 637 -3.47 -0.41 -46.63
C GLY A 637 -2.74 0.71 -45.90
N LEU A 638 -1.86 0.38 -44.96
CA LEU A 638 -0.98 1.34 -44.29
C LEU A 638 0.02 2.00 -45.26
N ILE A 639 0.64 1.23 -46.16
CA ILE A 639 1.56 1.80 -47.16
C ILE A 639 0.85 2.83 -48.04
N THR A 640 -0.38 2.53 -48.49
CA THR A 640 -1.19 3.48 -49.25
C THR A 640 -1.46 4.76 -48.46
N ARG A 641 -1.76 4.65 -47.16
CA ARG A 641 -1.97 5.82 -46.28
C ARG A 641 -0.70 6.63 -46.07
N TYR A 642 0.46 5.98 -45.89
CA TYR A 642 1.76 6.67 -45.79
C TYR A 642 2.04 7.49 -47.05
N ARG A 643 1.86 6.87 -48.23
CA ARG A 643 2.04 7.55 -49.52
C ARG A 643 1.05 8.69 -49.72
N ALA A 644 -0.21 8.49 -49.33
CA ALA A 644 -1.23 9.53 -49.39
C ALA A 644 -0.84 10.73 -48.52
N ALA A 645 -0.48 10.51 -47.25
CA ALA A 645 -0.13 11.58 -46.31
C ALA A 645 1.09 12.41 -46.77
N VAL A 646 2.09 11.76 -47.38
CA VAL A 646 3.25 12.46 -47.99
C VAL A 646 2.84 13.17 -49.28
N GLY A 647 2.08 12.51 -50.16
CA GLY A 647 1.67 13.03 -51.46
C GLY A 647 0.71 14.22 -51.40
N THR A 648 -0.19 14.25 -50.41
CA THR A 648 -1.13 15.37 -50.17
C THR A 648 -0.50 16.52 -49.39
N GLY A 649 0.72 16.36 -48.88
CA GLY A 649 1.37 17.36 -48.02
C GLY A 649 0.78 17.43 -46.60
N THR A 650 -0.01 16.44 -46.19
CA THR A 650 -0.50 16.33 -44.80
C THR A 650 0.68 16.23 -43.83
N ILE A 651 1.76 15.58 -44.23
CA ILE A 651 3.04 15.60 -43.51
C ILE A 651 4.16 16.08 -44.43
N THR A 652 5.13 16.81 -43.88
CA THR A 652 6.30 17.29 -44.63
C THR A 652 7.57 17.09 -43.80
N ALA A 653 8.71 16.89 -44.47
CA ALA A 653 10.01 16.72 -43.80
C ALA A 653 10.38 17.91 -42.88
N LYS A 654 9.90 19.12 -43.18
CA LYS A 654 10.15 20.31 -42.35
C LYS A 654 9.23 20.42 -41.15
N ARG A 655 7.93 20.13 -41.31
CA ARG A 655 6.93 20.30 -40.25
C ARG A 655 6.86 19.09 -39.31
N ASN A 656 6.87 17.89 -39.88
CA ASN A 656 6.64 16.64 -39.16
C ASN A 656 7.77 15.63 -39.45
N PRO A 657 9.02 15.96 -39.06
CA PRO A 657 10.21 15.23 -39.50
C PRO A 657 10.19 13.73 -39.15
N LEU A 658 9.78 13.35 -37.93
CA LEU A 658 9.74 11.95 -37.52
C LEU A 658 8.77 11.10 -38.36
N VAL A 659 7.49 11.50 -38.41
CA VAL A 659 6.46 10.73 -39.12
C VAL A 659 6.70 10.74 -40.64
N HIS A 660 7.29 11.81 -41.19
CA HIS A 660 7.76 11.82 -42.58
C HIS A 660 8.85 10.76 -42.82
N THR A 661 9.86 10.67 -41.94
CA THR A 661 10.90 9.64 -42.06
C THR A 661 10.33 8.23 -42.01
N ILE A 662 9.36 7.96 -41.12
CA ILE A 662 8.69 6.65 -41.03
C ILE A 662 7.94 6.33 -42.32
N ALA A 663 7.09 7.26 -42.79
CA ALA A 663 6.29 7.07 -44.00
C ALA A 663 7.17 6.87 -45.24
N GLU A 664 8.20 7.70 -45.42
CA GLU A 664 9.12 7.64 -46.56
C GLU A 664 9.92 6.34 -46.56
N HIS A 665 10.41 5.89 -45.39
CA HIS A 665 11.15 4.64 -45.26
C HIS A 665 10.32 3.43 -45.71
N HIS A 666 9.12 3.25 -45.16
CA HIS A 666 8.25 2.12 -45.46
C HIS A 666 7.73 2.17 -46.91
N ALA A 667 7.34 3.34 -47.40
CA ALA A 667 6.93 3.51 -48.79
C ALA A 667 8.05 3.17 -49.78
N ARG A 668 9.30 3.59 -49.50
CA ARG A 668 10.46 3.32 -50.34
C ARG A 668 10.81 1.83 -50.37
N LEU A 669 10.81 1.15 -49.21
CA LEU A 669 11.11 -0.28 -49.13
C LEU A 669 10.05 -1.14 -49.81
N PHE A 670 8.77 -0.77 -49.70
CA PHE A 670 7.70 -1.45 -50.41
C PHE A 670 7.87 -1.34 -51.94
N LEU A 671 8.23 -0.15 -52.44
CA LEU A 671 8.48 0.07 -53.86
C LEU A 671 9.70 -0.72 -54.36
N SER A 672 10.81 -0.77 -53.60
CA SER A 672 12.00 -1.52 -54.02
C SER A 672 11.72 -3.03 -54.08
N ARG A 673 10.98 -3.58 -53.12
CA ARG A 673 10.58 -4.99 -53.12
C ARG A 673 9.65 -5.33 -54.28
N ALA A 674 8.67 -4.45 -54.57
CA ALA A 674 7.77 -4.63 -55.70
C ALA A 674 8.48 -4.62 -57.07
N VAL A 675 9.61 -3.90 -57.18
CA VAL A 675 10.47 -3.88 -58.37
C VAL A 675 11.33 -5.14 -58.46
N GLU A 676 11.79 -5.71 -57.34
CA GLU A 676 12.58 -6.96 -57.31
C GLU A 676 11.74 -8.22 -57.56
N THR A 677 10.43 -8.19 -57.28
CA THR A 677 9.49 -9.30 -57.55
C THR A 677 8.90 -9.30 -58.97
N ARG A 678 9.28 -8.35 -59.82
CA ARG A 678 8.91 -8.28 -61.24
C ARG A 678 10.11 -8.64 -62.11
#